data_AF-A0A372LC49-F1
#
_entry.id   AF-A0A372LC49-F1
#
_cell.length_a   1.000
_cell.length_b   1.000
_cell.length_c   1.000
_cell.angle_alpha   90.00
_cell.angle_beta   90.00
_cell.angle_gamma   90.00
#
_symmetry.space_group_name_H-M   'P 1'
#
loop_
_entity.id
_entity.type
_entity.pdbx_description
1 polymer ?
#
loop_
_entity_poly.entity_id
_entity_poly.type
_entity_poly.pdbx_seq_one_letter_code
_entity_poly.pdbx_strand_id
1 'polypeptide(L)'
;MNINDPVSALKGIGEETANSLNEMNIYTIADLLEHLPYRYEDYRLKDLEDAGHEERVTVEGKIHSQPSLMYFGKKKSRLTIKLLAGRNLVSVVFFNQPYLKSKMAINDIVTVTGKWDRNRQTITANEFTAGPYKKEKDFEPVYGTRGNLTVKTLRKFIAAAFAVYGEQINENIPRNILSEYKLMPRKDALRTMHFPLSGQDIKQARRRLVYEEFLYFQLKMQALRKMQREETKGIQQKYNLSEVKEFIGSLPFPLTNAQKRVVNEISADMKSPYRMNRLLQGDVGSGKTVVAAIALLSSVSAGYQGALMVPTEILAEQHAASLKDLLKPAGLKTALLTSSIKGKKRRELLESLKAGEIDIIIGTHALIQDEVHFQKLGLVITDEQHRFGVEQRRILREKGENPDVLFMTATPIPRTLAITVFGEMDVSTIDEMPAGRKGIETYWAKQDMLPRVLSFIEKELQKGRQAYVICPLIEESEKLELQNVLDVHAALTQYFAGRYRVGLMHGRLHPEEKETVMKAFSENTAQVLVSTTVVEVGVNVPNATVMVIYDAERFGLAQLHQLRGRVGRGSDQSFCILLADPKSETGKERMKIMTETNDGFVVSEKDLELRGPGDFFGKKQSGVPEFKVADMVHDYRTLEVARNDAAKLIASDEFWNAPEYKIIREYLQESGAMGSEKLD
;
A
#
# COMPACT_ATOMS: atom_id res chain seq x y z
N MET A 1 -34.29 -0.74 -28.32
CA MET A 1 -33.56 0.21 -27.46
C MET A 1 -32.74 -0.64 -26.54
N ASN A 2 -31.43 -0.54 -26.64
CA ASN A 2 -30.46 -1.25 -25.82
C ASN A 2 -29.49 -0.21 -25.25
N ILE A 3 -29.05 -0.35 -24.00
CA ILE A 3 -28.03 0.54 -23.42
C ILE A 3 -26.70 0.48 -24.18
N ASN A 4 -26.47 -0.57 -24.95
CA ASN A 4 -25.30 -0.71 -25.83
C ASN A 4 -25.48 -0.01 -27.19
N ASP A 5 -26.62 0.64 -27.44
CA ASP A 5 -26.81 1.48 -28.63
C ASP A 5 -25.79 2.65 -28.61
N PRO A 6 -25.32 3.13 -29.78
CA PRO A 6 -24.37 4.24 -29.85
C PRO A 6 -24.98 5.52 -29.27
N VAL A 7 -24.17 6.42 -28.70
CA VAL A 7 -24.65 7.69 -28.11
C VAL A 7 -25.44 8.56 -29.10
N SER A 8 -25.17 8.44 -30.40
CA SER A 8 -25.90 9.13 -31.46
C SER A 8 -27.37 8.71 -31.59
N ALA A 9 -27.77 7.56 -31.01
CA ALA A 9 -29.16 7.14 -30.95
C ALA A 9 -30.00 8.03 -30.01
N LEU A 10 -29.37 8.80 -29.12
CA LEU A 10 -30.07 9.71 -28.22
C LEU A 10 -30.45 11.02 -28.93
N LYS A 11 -31.75 11.35 -28.88
CA LYS A 11 -32.27 12.57 -29.51
C LYS A 11 -31.56 13.83 -28.97
N GLY A 12 -30.94 14.58 -29.89
CA GLY A 12 -30.23 15.83 -29.59
C GLY A 12 -28.70 15.70 -29.55
N ILE A 13 -28.15 14.50 -29.74
CA ILE A 13 -26.72 14.27 -29.99
C ILE A 13 -26.51 14.19 -31.50
N GLY A 14 -25.98 15.25 -32.10
CA GLY A 14 -25.53 15.26 -33.50
C GLY A 14 -24.10 14.73 -33.65
N GLU A 15 -23.61 14.62 -34.89
CA GLU A 15 -22.30 14.06 -35.22
C GLU A 15 -21.13 14.75 -34.50
N GLU A 16 -21.12 16.10 -34.48
CA GLU A 16 -20.07 16.89 -33.79
C GLU A 16 -20.08 16.66 -32.27
N THR A 17 -21.27 16.51 -31.68
CA THR A 17 -21.42 16.23 -30.25
C THR A 17 -21.02 14.79 -29.91
N ALA A 18 -21.36 13.83 -30.78
CA ALA A 18 -20.92 12.45 -30.64
C ALA A 18 -19.39 12.35 -30.70
N ASN A 19 -18.73 13.07 -31.61
CA ASN A 19 -17.28 13.12 -31.66
C ASN A 19 -16.66 13.70 -30.38
N SER A 20 -17.25 14.76 -29.83
CA SER A 20 -16.81 15.34 -28.54
C SER A 20 -16.97 14.36 -27.36
N LEU A 21 -18.00 13.51 -27.38
CA LEU A 21 -18.21 12.46 -26.38
C LEU A 21 -17.22 11.29 -26.58
N ASN A 22 -16.93 10.92 -27.83
CA ASN A 22 -15.93 9.91 -28.15
C ASN A 22 -14.52 10.32 -27.68
N GLU A 23 -14.16 11.61 -27.75
CA GLU A 23 -12.90 12.13 -27.18
C GLU A 23 -12.80 11.98 -25.64
N MET A 24 -13.93 11.75 -24.99
CA MET A 24 -14.06 11.43 -23.56
C MET A 24 -14.25 9.93 -23.31
N ASN A 25 -14.05 9.09 -24.33
CA ASN A 25 -14.29 7.64 -24.32
C ASN A 25 -15.75 7.25 -24.04
N ILE A 26 -16.72 8.06 -24.47
CA ILE A 26 -18.15 7.80 -24.32
C ILE A 26 -18.74 7.44 -25.69
N TYR A 27 -18.92 6.15 -25.95
CA TYR A 27 -19.36 5.64 -27.27
C TYR A 27 -20.81 5.14 -27.27
N THR A 28 -21.25 4.59 -26.13
CA THR A 28 -22.57 3.98 -25.95
C THR A 28 -23.42 4.74 -24.93
N ILE A 29 -24.72 4.44 -24.89
CA ILE A 29 -25.62 5.00 -23.88
C ILE A 29 -25.24 4.52 -22.48
N ALA A 30 -24.75 3.28 -22.34
CA ALA A 30 -24.18 2.76 -21.10
C ALA A 30 -23.00 3.63 -20.63
N ASP A 31 -22.06 3.97 -21.52
CA ASP A 31 -20.92 4.84 -21.18
C ASP A 31 -21.39 6.22 -20.68
N LEU A 32 -22.45 6.76 -21.28
CA LEU A 32 -23.01 8.05 -20.89
C LEU A 32 -23.69 8.00 -19.51
N LEU A 33 -24.40 6.91 -19.20
CA LEU A 33 -25.04 6.66 -17.90
C LEU A 33 -24.02 6.34 -16.80
N GLU A 34 -22.85 5.84 -17.17
CA GLU A 34 -21.75 5.52 -16.24
C GLU A 34 -20.66 6.61 -16.20
N HIS A 35 -20.86 7.74 -16.90
CA HIS A 35 -19.95 8.88 -16.86
C HIS A 35 -20.21 9.73 -15.60
N LEU A 36 -19.70 9.25 -14.47
CA LEU A 36 -20.02 9.79 -13.16
C LEU A 36 -19.30 11.13 -12.86
N PRO A 37 -19.90 11.99 -12.02
CA PRO A 37 -19.27 13.25 -11.62
C PRO A 37 -18.10 13.02 -10.66
N TYR A 38 -17.05 13.81 -10.81
CA TYR A 38 -15.85 13.73 -9.95
C TYR A 38 -15.96 14.57 -8.67
N ARG A 39 -16.89 15.54 -8.64
CA ARG A 39 -17.21 16.33 -7.44
C ARG A 39 -18.65 16.83 -7.48
N TYR A 40 -19.14 17.26 -6.32
CA TYR A 40 -20.44 17.89 -6.17
C TYR A 40 -20.25 19.30 -5.62
N GLU A 41 -20.95 20.27 -6.20
CA GLU A 41 -21.04 21.62 -5.67
C GLU A 41 -22.27 21.72 -4.77
N ASP A 42 -22.04 22.00 -3.48
CA ASP A 42 -23.08 22.20 -2.48
C ASP A 42 -23.53 23.66 -2.50
N TYR A 43 -24.80 23.85 -2.86
CA TYR A 43 -25.45 25.14 -2.96
C TYR A 43 -26.41 25.42 -1.80
N ARG A 44 -26.49 24.54 -0.80
CA ARG A 44 -27.36 24.77 0.35
C ARG A 44 -26.97 26.06 1.07
N LEU A 45 -27.98 26.79 1.53
CA LEU A 45 -27.76 27.93 2.41
C LEU A 45 -27.11 27.44 3.69
N LYS A 46 -25.95 28.00 4.01
CA LYS A 46 -25.20 27.65 5.23
C LYS A 46 -25.15 28.85 6.15
N ASP A 47 -25.37 28.61 7.45
CA ASP A 47 -25.09 29.63 8.45
C ASP A 47 -23.57 29.82 8.55
N LEU A 48 -23.14 31.08 8.58
CA LEU A 48 -21.73 31.45 8.69
C LEU A 48 -21.15 31.11 10.06
N GLU A 49 -21.99 30.94 11.08
CA GLU A 49 -21.58 30.50 12.42
C GLU A 49 -21.11 29.03 12.43
N ASP A 50 -21.75 28.18 11.61
CA ASP A 50 -21.46 26.75 11.47
C ASP A 50 -20.45 26.45 10.35
N ALA A 51 -20.00 27.47 9.62
CA ALA A 51 -19.06 27.33 8.52
C ALA A 51 -17.60 27.27 9.02
N GLY A 52 -16.86 26.28 8.53
CA GLY A 52 -15.42 26.15 8.76
C GLY A 52 -14.62 27.26 8.07
N HIS A 53 -13.41 27.50 8.56
CA HIS A 53 -12.48 28.40 7.88
C HIS A 53 -12.09 27.80 6.51
N GLU A 54 -12.01 28.63 5.47
CA GLU A 54 -11.72 28.26 4.08
C GLU A 54 -12.78 27.41 3.38
N GLU A 55 -13.94 27.19 3.99
CA GLU A 55 -15.02 26.41 3.41
C GLU A 55 -15.75 27.18 2.29
N ARG A 56 -16.23 26.47 1.26
CA ARG A 56 -17.13 27.07 0.26
C ARG A 56 -18.54 27.15 0.86
N VAL A 57 -19.10 28.35 0.92
CA VAL A 57 -20.44 28.62 1.47
C VAL A 57 -21.33 29.27 0.43
N THR A 58 -22.63 28.96 0.49
CA THR A 58 -23.67 29.72 -0.20
C THR A 58 -24.47 30.45 0.85
N VAL A 59 -24.57 31.78 0.72
CA VAL A 59 -25.29 32.64 1.66
C VAL A 59 -26.28 33.52 0.91
N GLU A 60 -27.45 33.66 1.50
CA GLU A 60 -28.42 34.67 1.11
C GLU A 60 -28.28 35.85 2.07
N GLY A 61 -28.28 37.05 1.51
CA GLY A 61 -28.22 38.25 2.34
C GLY A 61 -28.64 39.51 1.62
N LYS A 62 -28.78 40.57 2.40
CA LYS A 62 -29.15 41.90 1.93
C LYS A 62 -27.91 42.76 1.76
N ILE A 63 -27.76 43.41 0.60
CA ILE A 63 -26.62 44.31 0.36
C ILE A 63 -26.76 45.56 1.26
N HIS A 64 -25.76 45.78 2.11
CA HIS A 64 -25.75 46.86 3.10
C HIS A 64 -24.77 48.00 2.75
N SER A 65 -23.91 47.84 1.73
CA SER A 65 -23.02 48.92 1.27
C SER A 65 -23.11 49.11 -0.24
N GLN A 66 -22.76 50.32 -0.70
CA GLN A 66 -22.52 50.53 -2.13
C GLN A 66 -21.35 49.64 -2.60
N PRO A 67 -21.42 49.07 -3.82
CA PRO A 67 -20.34 48.29 -4.37
C PRO A 67 -19.09 49.15 -4.65
N SER A 68 -18.00 48.85 -3.96
CA SER A 68 -16.71 49.52 -4.12
C SER A 68 -15.83 48.77 -5.12
N LEU A 69 -15.54 49.39 -6.26
CA LEU A 69 -14.71 48.82 -7.33
C LEU A 69 -13.34 49.49 -7.35
N MET A 70 -12.28 48.72 -7.14
CA MET A 70 -10.89 49.16 -7.22
C MET A 70 -10.17 48.43 -8.34
N TYR A 71 -9.30 49.14 -9.08
CA TYR A 71 -8.46 48.56 -10.12
C TYR A 71 -7.00 48.49 -9.64
N PHE A 72 -6.37 47.33 -9.78
CA PHE A 72 -4.99 47.04 -9.40
C PHE A 72 -4.15 46.76 -10.67
N GLY A 73 -4.18 47.70 -11.62
CA GLY A 73 -3.57 47.59 -12.95
C GLY A 73 -4.58 47.36 -14.07
N LYS A 74 -4.12 47.28 -15.34
CA LYS A 74 -5.00 47.25 -16.54
C LYS A 74 -5.96 46.05 -16.62
N LYS A 75 -5.66 44.92 -15.98
CA LYS A 75 -6.46 43.68 -16.07
C LYS A 75 -6.92 43.11 -14.73
N LYS A 76 -6.61 43.76 -13.61
CA LYS A 76 -6.98 43.27 -12.27
C LYS A 76 -7.95 44.23 -11.61
N SER A 77 -9.13 43.76 -11.23
CA SER A 77 -10.12 44.56 -10.49
C SER A 77 -10.63 43.80 -9.27
N ARG A 78 -11.08 44.53 -8.26
CA ARG A 78 -11.65 44.00 -7.03
C ARG A 78 -12.93 44.78 -6.72
N LEU A 79 -14.07 44.08 -6.73
CA LEU A 79 -15.36 44.60 -6.30
C LEU A 79 -15.63 44.12 -4.87
N THR A 80 -15.97 45.02 -3.96
CA THR A 80 -16.28 44.68 -2.57
C THR A 80 -17.65 45.24 -2.17
N ILE A 81 -18.48 44.40 -1.55
CA ILE A 81 -19.77 44.78 -0.93
C ILE A 81 -19.81 44.30 0.52
N LYS A 82 -20.61 44.94 1.37
CA LYS A 82 -21.02 44.38 2.67
C LYS A 82 -22.38 43.72 2.51
N LEU A 83 -22.46 42.46 2.89
CA LEU A 83 -23.67 41.64 2.84
C LEU A 83 -24.12 41.33 4.27
N LEU A 84 -25.37 41.61 4.58
CA LEU A 84 -26.01 41.17 5.82
C LEU A 84 -26.65 39.80 5.58
N ALA A 85 -25.97 38.74 5.99
CA ALA A 85 -26.44 37.35 5.86
C ALA A 85 -26.86 36.84 7.25
N GLY A 86 -28.17 36.65 7.45
CA GLY A 86 -28.74 36.38 8.77
C GLY A 86 -28.43 37.51 9.76
N ARG A 87 -27.62 37.22 10.79
CA ARG A 87 -27.16 38.21 11.79
C ARG A 87 -25.76 38.76 11.52
N ASN A 88 -25.06 38.21 10.52
CA ASN A 88 -23.65 38.49 10.28
C ASN A 88 -23.48 39.51 9.15
N LEU A 89 -22.75 40.59 9.42
CA LEU A 89 -22.36 41.58 8.42
C LEU A 89 -20.98 41.26 7.87
N VAL A 90 -20.93 40.67 6.68
CA VAL A 90 -19.70 40.16 6.08
C VAL A 90 -19.28 40.94 4.84
N SER A 91 -17.98 40.95 4.56
CA SER A 91 -17.45 41.55 3.33
C SER A 91 -17.45 40.50 2.22
N VAL A 92 -18.04 40.79 1.07
CA VAL A 92 -17.99 39.92 -0.11
C VAL A 92 -17.09 40.56 -1.15
N VAL A 93 -16.12 39.80 -1.65
CA VAL A 93 -15.11 40.26 -2.61
C VAL A 93 -15.20 39.46 -3.89
N PHE A 94 -15.33 40.15 -5.03
CA PHE A 94 -15.26 39.56 -6.37
C PHE A 94 -14.00 40.06 -7.08
N PHE A 95 -13.18 39.15 -7.59
CA PHE A 95 -11.99 39.48 -8.37
C PHE A 95 -12.30 39.45 -9.87
N ASN A 96 -11.88 40.47 -10.60
CA ASN A 96 -11.99 40.59 -12.06
C ASN A 96 -13.43 40.55 -12.62
N GLN A 97 -14.44 40.90 -11.81
CA GLN A 97 -15.85 40.91 -12.20
C GLN A 97 -16.49 42.31 -12.06
N PRO A 98 -16.00 43.34 -12.78
CA PRO A 98 -16.51 44.71 -12.67
C PRO A 98 -17.96 44.85 -13.16
N TYR A 99 -18.40 43.96 -14.05
CA TYR A 99 -19.76 43.95 -14.61
C TYR A 99 -20.85 43.71 -13.56
N LEU A 100 -20.52 43.14 -12.39
CA LEU A 100 -21.48 42.91 -11.31
C LEU A 100 -21.90 44.21 -10.61
N LYS A 101 -21.12 45.29 -10.74
CA LYS A 101 -21.42 46.58 -10.11
C LYS A 101 -22.78 47.14 -10.56
N SER A 102 -23.15 46.97 -11.82
CA SER A 102 -24.46 47.44 -12.35
C SER A 102 -25.64 46.56 -11.95
N LYS A 103 -25.38 45.38 -11.38
CA LYS A 103 -26.39 44.39 -10.96
C LYS A 103 -26.62 44.36 -9.44
N MET A 104 -26.01 45.30 -8.71
CA MET A 104 -26.04 45.35 -7.25
C MET A 104 -26.49 46.73 -6.78
N ALA A 105 -27.65 46.82 -6.13
CA ALA A 105 -28.09 48.00 -5.41
C ALA A 105 -28.14 47.76 -3.90
N ILE A 106 -28.08 48.85 -3.11
CA ILE A 106 -28.33 48.77 -1.68
C ILE A 106 -29.74 48.22 -1.48
N ASN A 107 -29.89 47.35 -0.48
CA ASN A 107 -31.13 46.65 -0.13
C ASN A 107 -31.55 45.49 -1.04
N ASP A 108 -30.82 45.20 -2.12
CA ASP A 108 -31.08 43.99 -2.90
C ASP A 108 -30.81 42.74 -2.07
N ILE A 109 -31.70 41.76 -2.21
CA ILE A 109 -31.48 40.39 -1.72
C ILE A 109 -30.68 39.66 -2.80
N VAL A 110 -29.55 39.10 -2.41
CA VAL A 110 -28.66 38.40 -3.32
C VAL A 110 -28.19 37.10 -2.71
N THR A 111 -27.96 36.11 -3.57
CA THR A 111 -27.32 34.85 -3.20
C THR A 111 -25.88 34.87 -3.70
N VAL A 112 -24.94 34.62 -2.80
CA VAL A 112 -23.51 34.62 -3.08
C VAL A 112 -22.93 33.25 -2.73
N THR A 113 -22.13 32.69 -3.62
CA THR A 113 -21.36 31.45 -3.34
C THR A 113 -19.86 31.72 -3.48
N GLY A 114 -19.10 31.35 -2.46
CA GLY A 114 -17.67 31.68 -2.37
C GLY A 114 -16.94 31.02 -1.21
N LYS A 115 -15.63 31.29 -1.12
CA LYS A 115 -14.77 30.79 -0.03
C LYS A 115 -14.89 31.69 1.20
N TRP A 116 -15.22 31.11 2.35
CA TRP A 116 -15.37 31.81 3.62
C TRP A 116 -14.05 31.92 4.38
N ASP A 117 -13.61 33.14 4.63
CA ASP A 117 -12.52 33.44 5.54
C ASP A 117 -13.10 33.88 6.88
N ARG A 118 -13.21 32.92 7.82
CA ARG A 118 -13.70 33.16 9.19
C ARG A 118 -12.91 34.23 9.94
N ASN A 119 -11.59 34.32 9.72
CA ASN A 119 -10.71 35.24 10.45
C ASN A 119 -10.93 36.69 9.98
N ARG A 120 -11.16 36.88 8.67
CA ARG A 120 -11.38 38.19 8.06
C ARG A 120 -12.84 38.56 7.85
N GLN A 121 -13.77 37.70 8.27
CA GLN A 121 -15.21 37.86 8.03
C GLN A 121 -15.52 38.19 6.56
N THR A 122 -14.82 37.50 5.64
CA THR A 122 -14.82 37.82 4.21
C THR A 122 -15.19 36.60 3.38
N ILE A 123 -16.11 36.76 2.43
CA ILE A 123 -16.42 35.76 1.39
C ILE A 123 -15.73 36.19 0.11
N THR A 124 -14.81 35.36 -0.39
CA THR A 124 -14.30 35.52 -1.75
C THR A 124 -15.27 34.83 -2.71
N ALA A 125 -16.09 35.62 -3.39
CA ALA A 125 -17.21 35.13 -4.18
C ALA A 125 -16.81 34.84 -5.62
N ASN A 126 -17.28 33.69 -6.10
CA ASN A 126 -17.07 33.23 -7.47
C ASN A 126 -18.38 33.24 -8.26
N GLU A 127 -19.52 33.08 -7.56
CA GLU A 127 -20.86 33.13 -8.15
C GLU A 127 -21.74 34.17 -7.45
N PHE A 128 -22.60 34.80 -8.25
CA PHE A 128 -23.57 35.81 -7.82
C PHE A 128 -24.90 35.57 -8.53
N THR A 129 -25.97 35.49 -7.76
CA THR A 129 -27.34 35.46 -8.28
C THR A 129 -28.14 36.60 -7.66
N ALA A 130 -28.80 37.40 -8.51
CA ALA A 130 -29.71 38.43 -8.06
C ALA A 130 -31.03 37.80 -7.61
N GLY A 131 -31.50 38.16 -6.42
CA GLY A 131 -32.72 37.63 -5.82
C GLY A 131 -32.48 36.56 -4.75
N PRO A 132 -33.57 36.15 -4.08
CA PRO A 132 -33.52 35.09 -3.07
C PRO A 132 -33.13 33.76 -3.70
N TYR A 133 -32.66 32.84 -2.87
CA TYR A 133 -32.25 31.50 -3.27
C TYR A 133 -33.43 30.76 -3.95
N LYS A 134 -33.30 30.51 -5.26
CA LYS A 134 -34.32 29.87 -6.10
C LYS A 134 -33.83 28.59 -6.79
N LYS A 135 -32.69 28.03 -6.40
CA LYS A 135 -32.21 26.79 -7.00
C LYS A 135 -33.02 25.60 -6.46
N GLU A 136 -33.63 24.84 -7.35
CA GLU A 136 -34.38 23.61 -7.03
C GLU A 136 -33.49 22.43 -6.62
N LYS A 137 -32.17 22.56 -6.76
CA LYS A 137 -31.20 21.48 -6.50
C LYS A 137 -30.08 21.96 -5.58
N ASP A 138 -30.02 21.35 -4.41
CA ASP A 138 -29.03 21.60 -3.37
C ASP A 138 -27.61 21.16 -3.76
N PHE A 139 -27.51 20.12 -4.60
CA PHE A 139 -26.24 19.54 -5.04
C PHE A 139 -26.16 19.52 -6.55
N GLU A 140 -25.11 20.10 -7.11
CA GLU A 140 -24.87 20.06 -8.55
C GLU A 140 -23.64 19.18 -8.88
N PRO A 141 -23.82 18.12 -9.69
CA PRO A 141 -22.71 17.25 -10.08
C PRO A 141 -21.82 17.91 -11.12
N VAL A 142 -20.50 17.84 -10.93
CA VAL A 142 -19.49 18.39 -11.86
C VAL A 142 -18.79 17.24 -12.57
N TYR A 143 -18.70 17.36 -13.89
CA TYR A 143 -18.15 16.36 -14.79
C TYR A 143 -16.90 16.90 -15.47
N GLY A 144 -15.95 16.02 -15.79
CA GLY A 144 -14.83 16.37 -16.65
C GLY A 144 -15.38 16.58 -18.07
N THR A 145 -15.01 17.68 -18.73
CA THR A 145 -15.46 17.96 -20.11
C THR A 145 -14.24 18.23 -20.99
N ARG A 146 -14.31 17.79 -22.25
CA ARG A 146 -13.30 18.09 -23.29
C ARG A 146 -13.95 18.82 -24.48
N GLY A 147 -13.12 19.56 -25.23
CA GLY A 147 -13.56 20.31 -26.40
C GLY A 147 -14.62 21.37 -26.08
N ASN A 148 -15.65 21.43 -26.92
CA ASN A 148 -16.74 22.42 -26.84
C ASN A 148 -17.92 21.97 -25.94
N LEU A 149 -17.82 20.81 -25.29
CA LEU A 149 -18.92 20.26 -24.50
C LEU A 149 -19.01 20.98 -23.14
N THR A 150 -20.17 21.58 -22.85
CA THR A 150 -20.42 22.19 -21.53
C THR A 150 -21.02 21.17 -20.56
N VAL A 151 -20.72 21.32 -19.27
CA VAL A 151 -21.33 20.53 -18.18
C VAL A 151 -22.87 20.60 -18.23
N LYS A 152 -23.44 21.75 -18.60
CA LYS A 152 -24.89 21.92 -18.73
C LYS A 152 -25.47 21.05 -19.85
N THR A 153 -24.79 20.99 -20.99
CA THR A 153 -25.20 20.14 -22.13
C THR A 153 -25.10 18.67 -21.76
N LEU A 154 -24.00 18.25 -21.13
CA LEU A 154 -23.80 16.87 -20.69
C LEU A 154 -24.88 16.42 -19.70
N ARG A 155 -25.21 17.24 -18.69
CA ARG A 155 -26.31 16.96 -17.75
C ARG A 155 -27.66 16.77 -18.46
N LYS A 156 -27.93 17.54 -19.52
CA LYS A 156 -29.16 17.40 -20.33
C LYS A 156 -29.19 16.06 -21.05
N PHE A 157 -28.08 15.62 -21.64
CA PHE A 157 -27.99 14.31 -22.29
C PHE A 157 -28.13 13.16 -21.30
N ILE A 158 -27.47 13.23 -20.15
CA ILE A 158 -27.62 12.22 -19.08
C ILE A 158 -29.08 12.12 -18.64
N ALA A 159 -29.76 13.25 -18.41
CA ALA A 159 -31.18 13.24 -18.05
C ALA A 159 -32.08 12.61 -19.12
N ALA A 160 -31.81 12.90 -20.40
CA ALA A 160 -32.52 12.28 -21.51
C ALA A 160 -32.24 10.77 -21.61
N ALA A 161 -30.99 10.34 -21.37
CA ALA A 161 -30.61 8.93 -21.36
C ALA A 161 -31.33 8.17 -20.24
N PHE A 162 -31.36 8.71 -19.01
CA PHE A 162 -32.11 8.09 -17.91
C PHE A 162 -33.62 8.01 -18.18
N ALA A 163 -34.21 9.01 -18.84
CA ALA A 163 -35.63 9.02 -19.16
C ALA A 163 -36.03 7.94 -20.16
N VAL A 164 -35.15 7.59 -21.10
CA VAL A 164 -35.44 6.63 -22.19
C VAL A 164 -34.93 5.23 -21.87
N TYR A 165 -33.72 5.12 -21.31
CA TYR A 165 -32.99 3.86 -21.13
C TYR A 165 -32.85 3.43 -19.66
N GLY A 166 -33.31 4.24 -18.69
CA GLY A 166 -33.08 3.98 -17.27
C GLY A 166 -33.69 2.67 -16.74
N GLU A 167 -34.75 2.15 -17.35
CA GLU A 167 -35.35 0.85 -16.98
C GLU A 167 -34.53 -0.36 -17.44
N GLN A 168 -33.55 -0.15 -18.33
CA GLN A 168 -32.70 -1.21 -18.87
C GLN A 168 -31.44 -1.43 -18.02
N ILE A 169 -31.25 -0.64 -16.97
CA ILE A 169 -30.15 -0.79 -16.02
C ILE A 169 -30.45 -2.01 -15.13
N ASN A 170 -29.87 -3.15 -15.50
CA ASN A 170 -30.02 -4.39 -14.75
C ASN A 170 -29.15 -4.37 -13.49
N GLU A 171 -29.67 -4.97 -12.42
CA GLU A 171 -28.89 -5.25 -11.24
C GLU A 171 -27.83 -6.32 -11.56
N ASN A 172 -26.63 -6.11 -11.06
CA ASN A 172 -25.47 -6.94 -11.36
C ASN A 172 -24.79 -7.49 -10.09
N ILE A 173 -25.22 -7.04 -8.91
CA ILE A 173 -24.87 -7.65 -7.63
C ILE A 173 -26.02 -8.58 -7.17
N PRO A 174 -25.72 -9.83 -6.80
CA PRO A 174 -26.67 -10.78 -6.23
C PRO A 174 -27.45 -10.24 -5.01
N ARG A 175 -28.72 -10.66 -4.87
CA ARG A 175 -29.63 -10.15 -3.84
C ARG A 175 -29.15 -10.41 -2.41
N ASN A 176 -28.49 -11.54 -2.18
CA ASN A 176 -27.90 -11.86 -0.87
C ASN A 176 -26.88 -10.79 -0.45
N ILE A 177 -25.94 -10.42 -1.32
CA ILE A 177 -24.93 -9.40 -1.06
C ILE A 177 -25.57 -8.01 -0.87
N LEU A 178 -26.56 -7.66 -1.69
CA LEU A 178 -27.30 -6.40 -1.53
C LEU A 178 -27.96 -6.30 -0.15
N SER A 179 -28.61 -7.38 0.30
CA SER A 179 -29.32 -7.43 1.58
C SER A 179 -28.37 -7.42 2.78
N GLU A 180 -27.26 -8.14 2.71
CA GLU A 180 -26.26 -8.24 3.78
C GLU A 180 -25.62 -6.88 4.05
N TYR A 181 -25.19 -6.18 3.00
CA TYR A 181 -24.51 -4.89 3.14
C TYR A 181 -25.41 -3.67 3.08
N LYS A 182 -26.72 -3.89 2.86
CA LYS A 182 -27.75 -2.85 2.68
C LYS A 182 -27.38 -1.88 1.57
N LEU A 183 -26.99 -2.42 0.42
CA LEU A 183 -26.56 -1.63 -0.73
C LEU A 183 -27.77 -1.11 -1.51
N MET A 184 -27.65 0.12 -2.02
CA MET A 184 -28.64 0.73 -2.89
C MET A 184 -28.71 -0.03 -4.24
N PRO A 185 -29.90 -0.29 -4.82
CA PRO A 185 -30.00 -0.90 -6.14
C PRO A 185 -29.22 -0.11 -7.20
N ARG A 186 -28.61 -0.80 -8.18
CA ARG A 186 -27.71 -0.19 -9.18
C ARG A 186 -28.31 1.03 -9.87
N LYS A 187 -29.55 0.87 -10.36
CA LYS A 187 -30.30 1.92 -11.06
C LYS A 187 -30.45 3.17 -10.20
N ASP A 188 -30.80 3.00 -8.93
CA ASP A 188 -31.00 4.10 -7.99
C ASP A 188 -29.66 4.74 -7.60
N ALA A 189 -28.59 3.95 -7.48
CA ALA A 189 -27.26 4.45 -7.20
C ALA A 189 -26.73 5.33 -8.35
N LEU A 190 -26.79 4.85 -9.59
CA LEU A 190 -26.40 5.65 -10.77
C LEU A 190 -27.24 6.92 -10.87
N ARG A 191 -28.57 6.81 -10.72
CA ARG A 191 -29.46 7.97 -10.73
C ARG A 191 -29.11 8.98 -9.64
N THR A 192 -28.80 8.51 -8.43
CA THR A 192 -28.46 9.37 -7.28
C THR A 192 -27.14 10.09 -7.49
N MET A 193 -26.15 9.47 -8.13
CA MET A 193 -24.89 10.13 -8.47
C MET A 193 -25.10 11.29 -9.46
N HIS A 194 -26.04 11.16 -10.40
CA HIS A 194 -26.32 12.22 -11.37
C HIS A 194 -27.36 13.23 -10.89
N PHE A 195 -28.27 12.82 -10.02
CA PHE A 195 -29.40 13.61 -9.54
C PHE A 195 -29.53 13.49 -8.01
N PRO A 196 -28.51 13.95 -7.27
CA PRO A 196 -28.50 13.82 -5.82
C PRO A 196 -29.60 14.62 -5.15
N LEU A 197 -30.34 13.99 -4.24
CA LEU A 197 -31.33 14.63 -3.37
C LEU A 197 -30.71 15.09 -2.05
N SER A 198 -29.81 14.28 -1.49
CA SER A 198 -29.10 14.60 -0.26
C SER A 198 -27.65 14.12 -0.27
N GLY A 199 -26.82 14.72 0.58
CA GLY A 199 -25.45 14.26 0.80
C GLY A 199 -25.35 12.85 1.39
N GLN A 200 -26.38 12.37 2.09
CA GLN A 200 -26.42 10.98 2.58
C GLN A 200 -26.68 10.00 1.44
N ASP A 201 -27.57 10.34 0.51
CA ASP A 201 -27.85 9.51 -0.66
C ASP A 201 -26.62 9.40 -1.56
N ILE A 202 -25.89 10.50 -1.77
CA ILE A 202 -24.60 10.49 -2.49
C ILE A 202 -23.64 9.50 -1.84
N LYS A 203 -23.52 9.51 -0.51
CA LYS A 203 -22.63 8.58 0.21
C LYS A 203 -23.05 7.12 0.03
N GLN A 204 -24.35 6.81 0.09
CA GLN A 204 -24.85 5.44 -0.11
C GLN A 204 -24.67 4.97 -1.56
N ALA A 205 -24.97 5.83 -2.53
CA ALA A 205 -24.76 5.55 -3.95
C ALA A 205 -23.28 5.31 -4.25
N ARG A 206 -22.39 6.20 -3.77
CA ARG A 206 -20.94 6.03 -3.88
C ARG A 206 -20.48 4.72 -3.25
N ARG A 207 -20.88 4.43 -2.01
CA ARG A 207 -20.50 3.19 -1.30
C ARG A 207 -20.84 1.94 -2.11
N ARG A 208 -22.02 1.91 -2.75
CA ARG A 208 -22.44 0.79 -3.59
C ARG A 208 -21.62 0.67 -4.87
N LEU A 209 -21.37 1.77 -5.59
CA LEU A 209 -20.56 1.75 -6.82
C LEU A 209 -19.09 1.41 -6.55
N VAL A 210 -18.53 1.89 -5.44
CA VAL A 210 -17.18 1.52 -5.00
C VAL A 210 -17.08 0.02 -4.71
N TYR A 211 -18.07 -0.54 -4.02
CA TYR A 211 -18.12 -1.98 -3.75
C TYR A 211 -18.29 -2.79 -5.04
N GLU A 212 -19.17 -2.36 -5.96
CA GLU A 212 -19.33 -2.99 -7.27
C GLU A 212 -18.00 -3.05 -8.02
N GLU A 213 -17.32 -1.91 -8.20
CA GLU A 213 -16.06 -1.84 -8.96
C GLU A 213 -14.99 -2.75 -8.36
N PHE A 214 -14.85 -2.75 -7.03
CA PHE A 214 -13.90 -3.62 -6.36
C PHE A 214 -14.29 -5.10 -6.44
N LEU A 215 -15.56 -5.45 -6.31
CA LEU A 215 -16.00 -6.85 -6.40
C LEU A 215 -15.70 -7.41 -7.79
N TYR A 216 -16.05 -6.68 -8.84
CA TYR A 216 -15.80 -7.07 -10.22
C TYR A 216 -14.31 -7.19 -10.53
N PHE A 217 -13.51 -6.22 -10.07
CA PHE A 217 -12.06 -6.27 -10.20
C PHE A 217 -11.46 -7.48 -9.47
N GLN A 218 -11.87 -7.73 -8.22
CA GLN A 218 -11.37 -8.85 -7.42
C GLN A 218 -11.78 -10.21 -8.00
N LEU A 219 -13.02 -10.33 -8.50
CA LEU A 219 -13.46 -11.52 -9.22
C LEU A 219 -12.62 -11.77 -10.48
N LYS A 220 -12.36 -10.73 -11.27
CA LYS A 220 -11.49 -10.82 -12.46
C LYS A 220 -10.11 -11.36 -12.10
N MET A 221 -9.46 -10.74 -11.11
CA MET A 221 -8.11 -11.11 -10.68
C MET A 221 -8.05 -12.53 -10.12
N GLN A 222 -9.03 -12.92 -9.32
CA GLN A 222 -9.04 -14.25 -8.72
C GLN A 222 -9.42 -15.34 -9.72
N ALA A 223 -10.28 -15.06 -10.70
CA ALA A 223 -10.56 -15.99 -11.79
C ALA A 223 -9.33 -16.22 -12.66
N LEU A 224 -8.63 -15.15 -13.07
CA LEU A 224 -7.35 -15.23 -13.79
C LEU A 224 -6.32 -16.06 -13.03
N ARG A 225 -6.15 -15.81 -11.72
CA ARG A 225 -5.24 -16.58 -10.86
C ARG A 225 -5.60 -18.06 -10.82
N LYS A 226 -6.89 -18.39 -10.65
CA LYS A 226 -7.36 -19.77 -10.64
C LYS A 226 -7.00 -20.47 -11.95
N MET A 227 -7.27 -19.84 -13.08
CA MET A 227 -6.97 -20.40 -14.40
C MET A 227 -5.46 -20.54 -14.65
N GLN A 228 -4.66 -19.51 -14.38
CA GLN A 228 -3.21 -19.57 -14.51
C GLN A 228 -2.62 -20.68 -13.62
N ARG A 229 -3.13 -20.82 -12.39
CA ARG A 229 -2.70 -21.90 -11.48
C ARG A 229 -3.07 -23.26 -12.07
N GLU A 230 -4.28 -23.43 -12.57
CA GLU A 230 -4.76 -24.68 -13.16
C GLU A 230 -4.01 -25.07 -14.46
N GLU A 231 -3.49 -24.09 -15.20
CA GLU A 231 -2.63 -24.30 -16.37
C GLU A 231 -1.20 -24.74 -16.00
N THR A 232 -0.73 -24.41 -14.79
CA THR A 232 0.62 -24.80 -14.36
C THR A 232 0.69 -26.24 -13.87
N LYS A 233 1.54 -27.05 -14.50
CA LYS A 233 1.94 -28.34 -13.95
C LYS A 233 2.84 -28.10 -12.74
N GLY A 234 2.42 -28.57 -11.57
CA GLY A 234 3.23 -28.54 -10.34
C GLY A 234 3.72 -29.92 -9.93
N ILE A 235 4.45 -29.94 -8.81
CA ILE A 235 4.85 -31.15 -8.13
C ILE A 235 3.85 -31.43 -7.01
N GLN A 236 3.11 -32.53 -7.08
CA GLN A 236 2.28 -32.96 -5.96
C GLN A 236 3.16 -33.59 -4.88
N GLN A 237 3.45 -32.83 -3.82
CA GLN A 237 4.32 -33.28 -2.73
C GLN A 237 3.53 -34.05 -1.67
N LYS A 238 3.74 -35.37 -1.62
CA LYS A 238 3.18 -36.27 -0.61
C LYS A 238 4.08 -36.30 0.63
N TYR A 239 4.13 -35.19 1.37
CA TYR A 239 4.93 -35.06 2.58
C TYR A 239 4.38 -35.88 3.75
N ASN A 240 5.26 -36.25 4.69
CA ASN A 240 4.90 -37.03 5.86
C ASN A 240 4.32 -36.13 6.97
N LEU A 241 2.99 -36.22 7.18
CA LEU A 241 2.31 -35.38 8.17
C LEU A 241 2.74 -35.69 9.61
N SER A 242 3.14 -36.93 9.94
CA SER A 242 3.58 -37.26 11.30
C SER A 242 4.91 -36.60 11.64
N GLU A 243 5.88 -36.65 10.73
CA GLU A 243 7.19 -35.98 10.88
C GLU A 243 7.03 -34.46 11.03
N VAL A 244 6.16 -33.85 10.21
CA VAL A 244 5.87 -32.41 10.31
C VAL A 244 5.26 -32.05 11.67
N LYS A 245 4.32 -32.87 12.17
CA LYS A 245 3.71 -32.65 13.50
C LYS A 245 4.71 -32.85 14.64
N GLU A 246 5.55 -33.87 14.55
CA GLU A 246 6.60 -34.14 15.53
C GLU A 246 7.62 -32.99 15.58
N PHE A 247 8.04 -32.51 14.42
CA PHE A 247 8.89 -31.33 14.32
C PHE A 247 8.27 -30.09 14.95
N ILE A 248 7.00 -29.79 14.63
CA ILE A 248 6.27 -28.66 15.24
C ILE A 248 6.19 -28.82 16.77
N GLY A 249 6.00 -30.05 17.26
CA GLY A 249 5.98 -30.36 18.69
C GLY A 249 7.35 -30.25 19.37
N SER A 250 8.44 -30.42 18.62
CA SER A 250 9.82 -30.29 19.11
C SER A 250 10.32 -28.83 19.21
N LEU A 251 9.59 -27.88 18.63
CA LEU A 251 9.97 -26.47 18.67
C LEU A 251 10.00 -25.95 20.11
N PRO A 252 10.98 -25.09 20.46
CA PRO A 252 11.11 -24.55 21.82
C PRO A 252 10.00 -23.54 22.18
N PHE A 253 9.07 -23.27 21.27
CA PHE A 253 7.95 -22.35 21.43
C PHE A 253 6.75 -22.85 20.62
N PRO A 254 5.51 -22.53 21.06
CA PRO A 254 4.32 -22.84 20.28
C PRO A 254 4.18 -21.89 19.09
N LEU A 255 3.63 -22.40 17.99
CA LEU A 255 3.23 -21.56 16.86
C LEU A 255 2.02 -20.68 17.21
N THR A 256 2.02 -19.45 16.72
CA THR A 256 0.85 -18.55 16.78
C THR A 256 -0.29 -19.06 15.88
N ASN A 257 -1.51 -18.53 16.04
CA ASN A 257 -2.63 -18.94 15.19
C ASN A 257 -2.40 -18.49 13.74
N ALA A 258 -1.82 -17.30 13.56
CA ALA A 258 -1.41 -16.81 12.25
C ALA A 258 -0.37 -17.74 11.59
N GLN A 259 0.66 -18.17 12.33
CA GLN A 259 1.66 -19.11 11.81
C GLN A 259 1.03 -20.47 11.45
N LYS A 260 0.15 -21.03 12.29
CA LYS A 260 -0.57 -22.28 12.00
C LYS A 260 -1.42 -22.16 10.73
N ARG A 261 -2.16 -21.07 10.59
CA ARG A 261 -2.98 -20.79 9.40
C ARG A 261 -2.11 -20.75 8.15
N VAL A 262 -1.01 -20.00 8.18
CA VAL A 262 -0.08 -19.87 7.05
C VAL A 262 0.60 -21.20 6.70
N VAL A 263 1.04 -21.98 7.71
CA VAL A 263 1.59 -23.32 7.48
C VAL A 263 0.57 -24.20 6.77
N ASN A 264 -0.69 -24.20 7.21
CA ASN A 264 -1.75 -24.96 6.55
C ASN A 264 -2.01 -24.49 5.11
N GLU A 265 -1.99 -23.18 4.83
CA GLU A 265 -2.10 -22.63 3.47
C GLU A 265 -0.97 -23.13 2.56
N ILE A 266 0.29 -23.06 3.00
CA ILE A 266 1.46 -23.56 2.26
C ILE A 266 1.38 -25.08 2.07
N SER A 267 1.06 -25.81 3.14
CA SER A 267 0.92 -27.27 3.14
C SER A 267 -0.22 -27.78 2.25
N ALA A 268 -1.27 -26.98 2.04
CA ALA A 268 -2.34 -27.29 1.09
C ALA A 268 -1.87 -27.08 -0.36
N ASP A 269 -1.14 -26.00 -0.62
CA ASP A 269 -0.58 -25.72 -1.94
C ASP A 269 0.44 -26.77 -2.37
N MET A 270 1.35 -27.18 -1.49
CA MET A 270 2.35 -28.23 -1.79
C MET A 270 1.72 -29.59 -2.13
N LYS A 271 0.49 -29.86 -1.65
CA LYS A 271 -0.28 -31.08 -1.97
C LYS A 271 -1.09 -30.97 -3.26
N SER A 272 -1.22 -29.76 -3.79
CA SER A 272 -1.96 -29.49 -5.02
C SER A 272 -1.22 -30.09 -6.23
N PRO A 273 -1.91 -30.48 -7.30
CA PRO A 273 -1.27 -30.82 -8.58
C PRO A 273 -0.66 -29.58 -9.28
N TYR A 274 -0.98 -28.38 -8.79
CA TYR A 274 -0.54 -27.10 -9.36
C TYR A 274 0.63 -26.52 -8.56
N ARG A 275 1.51 -25.79 -9.23
CA ARG A 275 2.70 -25.19 -8.61
C ARG A 275 2.29 -24.10 -7.62
N MET A 276 2.86 -24.11 -6.41
CA MET A 276 2.71 -23.02 -5.46
C MET A 276 3.48 -21.77 -5.96
N ASN A 277 2.82 -20.62 -5.92
CA ASN A 277 3.44 -19.30 -6.16
C ASN A 277 2.94 -18.32 -5.09
N ARG A 278 3.63 -18.28 -3.95
CA ARG A 278 3.11 -17.64 -2.74
C ARG A 278 4.07 -16.60 -2.15
N LEU A 279 3.54 -15.46 -1.74
CA LEU A 279 4.21 -14.45 -0.94
C LEU A 279 3.82 -14.61 0.54
N LEU A 280 4.79 -14.98 1.35
CA LEU A 280 4.73 -14.93 2.80
C LEU A 280 5.18 -13.55 3.30
N GLN A 281 4.25 -12.79 3.83
CA GLN A 281 4.56 -11.52 4.48
C GLN A 281 4.22 -11.56 5.96
N GLY A 282 4.94 -10.74 6.72
CA GLY A 282 4.73 -10.56 8.14
C GLY A 282 5.76 -9.58 8.66
N ASP A 283 5.47 -8.98 9.80
CA ASP A 283 6.37 -7.99 10.39
C ASP A 283 7.75 -8.62 10.74
N VAL A 284 8.77 -7.80 10.95
CA VAL A 284 10.11 -8.24 11.37
C VAL A 284 10.00 -9.00 12.68
N GLY A 285 10.42 -10.27 12.70
CA GLY A 285 10.34 -11.14 13.87
C GLY A 285 8.98 -11.79 14.13
N SER A 286 8.04 -11.74 13.18
CA SER A 286 6.78 -12.51 13.21
C SER A 286 6.96 -14.04 13.07
N GLY A 287 8.20 -14.51 12.85
CA GLY A 287 8.50 -15.94 12.71
C GLY A 287 8.40 -16.49 11.29
N LYS A 288 8.60 -15.68 10.24
CA LYS A 288 8.67 -16.16 8.85
C LYS A 288 9.63 -17.34 8.66
N THR A 289 10.79 -17.30 9.33
CA THR A 289 11.82 -18.36 9.27
C THR A 289 11.32 -19.71 9.76
N VAL A 290 10.46 -19.77 10.80
CA VAL A 290 9.94 -21.07 11.28
C VAL A 290 8.93 -21.65 10.29
N VAL A 291 8.11 -20.80 9.66
CA VAL A 291 7.20 -21.22 8.59
C VAL A 291 7.99 -21.76 7.39
N ALA A 292 9.06 -21.08 6.99
CA ALA A 292 9.96 -21.54 5.93
C ALA A 292 10.63 -22.89 6.28
N ALA A 293 11.08 -23.07 7.53
CA ALA A 293 11.67 -24.32 7.99
C ALA A 293 10.69 -25.50 7.91
N ILE A 294 9.42 -25.28 8.30
CA ILE A 294 8.36 -26.31 8.20
C ILE A 294 8.07 -26.66 6.74
N ALA A 295 8.04 -25.67 5.84
CA ALA A 295 7.84 -25.89 4.42
C ALA A 295 9.00 -26.69 3.80
N LEU A 296 10.25 -26.36 4.15
CA LEU A 296 11.45 -27.10 3.71
C LEU A 296 11.42 -28.55 4.22
N LEU A 297 11.13 -28.77 5.50
CA LEU A 297 10.97 -30.12 6.06
C LEU A 297 9.88 -30.91 5.32
N SER A 298 8.74 -30.28 5.04
CA SER A 298 7.65 -30.91 4.29
C SER A 298 8.15 -31.38 2.92
N SER A 299 8.90 -30.53 2.20
CA SER A 299 9.48 -30.88 0.90
C SER A 299 10.47 -32.05 1.00
N VAL A 300 11.32 -32.06 2.01
CA VAL A 300 12.30 -33.14 2.23
C VAL A 300 11.62 -34.45 2.58
N SER A 301 10.60 -34.44 3.44
CA SER A 301 9.83 -35.65 3.78
C SER A 301 9.06 -36.22 2.58
N ALA A 302 8.83 -35.42 1.52
CA ALA A 302 8.25 -35.87 0.26
C ALA A 302 9.30 -36.44 -0.73
N GLY A 303 10.58 -36.47 -0.34
CA GLY A 303 11.69 -36.95 -1.17
C GLY A 303 12.21 -35.92 -2.17
N TYR A 304 12.17 -34.63 -1.81
CA TYR A 304 12.69 -33.52 -2.63
C TYR A 304 13.68 -32.65 -1.83
N GLN A 305 14.63 -32.04 -2.51
CA GLN A 305 15.53 -31.05 -1.94
C GLN A 305 14.86 -29.66 -1.85
N GLY A 306 15.31 -28.83 -0.92
CA GLY A 306 14.88 -27.45 -0.77
C GLY A 306 16.03 -26.44 -0.97
N ALA A 307 15.71 -25.24 -1.45
CA ALA A 307 16.66 -24.15 -1.58
C ALA A 307 16.14 -22.86 -0.93
N LEU A 308 17.00 -22.15 -0.19
CA LEU A 308 16.73 -20.81 0.34
C LEU A 308 17.75 -19.81 -0.20
N MET A 309 17.29 -18.88 -1.03
CA MET A 309 18.08 -17.79 -1.58
C MET A 309 17.90 -16.51 -0.76
N VAL A 310 19.02 -15.88 -0.39
CA VAL A 310 19.09 -14.68 0.46
C VAL A 310 20.06 -13.65 -0.13
N PRO A 311 19.83 -12.33 0.04
CA PRO A 311 20.49 -11.32 -0.80
C PRO A 311 21.98 -11.10 -0.46
N THR A 312 22.41 -11.42 0.76
CA THR A 312 23.79 -11.20 1.22
C THR A 312 24.36 -12.40 1.95
N GLU A 313 25.70 -12.50 1.96
CA GLU A 313 26.40 -13.62 2.61
C GLU A 313 26.12 -13.68 4.11
N ILE A 314 26.09 -12.53 4.80
CA ILE A 314 25.79 -12.46 6.23
C ILE A 314 24.40 -13.01 6.53
N LEU A 315 23.40 -12.67 5.71
CA LEU A 315 22.05 -13.25 5.84
C LEU A 315 22.07 -14.75 5.58
N ALA A 316 22.77 -15.20 4.54
CA ALA A 316 22.91 -16.62 4.23
C ALA A 316 23.52 -17.41 5.39
N GLU A 317 24.56 -16.89 6.04
CA GLU A 317 25.18 -17.49 7.22
C GLU A 317 24.22 -17.54 8.42
N GLN A 318 23.49 -16.46 8.68
CA GLN A 318 22.51 -16.41 9.77
C GLN A 318 21.36 -17.40 9.55
N HIS A 319 20.82 -17.47 8.33
CA HIS A 319 19.80 -18.45 7.99
C HIS A 319 20.33 -19.88 8.05
N ALA A 320 21.56 -20.12 7.58
CA ALA A 320 22.17 -21.45 7.66
C ALA A 320 22.38 -21.89 9.11
N ALA A 321 22.88 -21.02 9.99
CA ALA A 321 23.02 -21.33 11.42
C ALA A 321 21.66 -21.60 12.07
N SER A 322 20.69 -20.70 11.87
CA SER A 322 19.35 -20.84 12.46
C SER A 322 18.60 -22.08 11.97
N LEU A 323 18.64 -22.36 10.65
CA LEU A 323 17.98 -23.54 10.08
C LEU A 323 18.67 -24.83 10.47
N LYS A 324 20.00 -24.84 10.55
CA LYS A 324 20.75 -26.00 11.03
C LYS A 324 20.33 -26.36 12.44
N ASP A 325 20.25 -25.38 13.35
CA ASP A 325 19.85 -25.62 14.74
C ASP A 325 18.39 -26.07 14.84
N LEU A 326 17.48 -25.43 14.09
CA LEU A 326 16.07 -25.78 14.06
C LEU A 326 15.82 -27.18 13.50
N LEU A 327 16.48 -27.56 12.40
CA LEU A 327 16.22 -28.81 11.66
C LEU A 327 17.05 -30.00 12.14
N LYS A 328 18.06 -29.77 13.00
CA LYS A 328 18.88 -30.82 13.59
C LYS A 328 18.07 -31.96 14.26
N PRO A 329 16.98 -31.69 15.02
CA PRO A 329 16.16 -32.76 15.61
C PRO A 329 15.48 -33.65 14.57
N ALA A 330 15.22 -33.13 13.36
CA ALA A 330 14.64 -33.88 12.25
C ALA A 330 15.70 -34.65 11.42
N GLY A 331 16.99 -34.54 11.77
CA GLY A 331 18.08 -35.27 11.09
C GLY A 331 18.45 -34.75 9.70
N LEU A 332 17.97 -33.56 9.31
CA LEU A 332 18.21 -33.00 7.97
C LEU A 332 19.62 -32.41 7.82
N LYS A 333 20.20 -32.61 6.63
CA LYS A 333 21.50 -32.07 6.22
C LYS A 333 21.32 -30.75 5.49
N THR A 334 21.79 -29.67 6.13
CA THR A 334 21.81 -28.32 5.56
C THR A 334 23.22 -27.95 5.09
N ALA A 335 23.33 -27.26 3.94
CA ALA A 335 24.61 -26.71 3.45
C ALA A 335 24.50 -25.22 3.10
N LEU A 336 25.63 -24.51 3.12
CA LEU A 336 25.75 -23.09 2.76
C LEU A 336 26.54 -22.94 1.45
N LEU A 337 26.02 -22.17 0.49
CA LEU A 337 26.71 -21.79 -0.74
C LEU A 337 26.71 -20.28 -0.95
N THR A 338 27.87 -19.66 -0.77
CA THR A 338 28.12 -18.22 -0.98
C THR A 338 29.17 -18.02 -2.07
N SER A 339 29.40 -16.77 -2.49
CA SER A 339 30.46 -16.41 -3.43
C SER A 339 31.87 -16.53 -2.84
N SER A 340 31.98 -16.49 -1.50
CA SER A 340 33.22 -16.72 -0.76
C SER A 340 33.69 -18.19 -0.77
N ILE A 341 32.80 -19.17 -0.95
CA ILE A 341 33.16 -20.60 -1.01
C ILE A 341 33.72 -20.94 -2.41
N LYS A 342 35.03 -21.22 -2.47
CA LYS A 342 35.79 -21.46 -3.72
C LYS A 342 36.61 -22.76 -3.68
N GLY A 343 37.08 -23.19 -4.85
CA GLY A 343 38.04 -24.29 -4.99
C GLY A 343 37.46 -25.67 -4.66
N LYS A 344 38.27 -26.50 -3.96
CA LYS A 344 37.93 -27.90 -3.67
C LYS A 344 36.63 -28.05 -2.87
N LYS A 345 36.45 -27.24 -1.82
CA LYS A 345 35.23 -27.25 -0.97
C LYS A 345 33.96 -27.01 -1.78
N ARG A 346 34.02 -26.09 -2.74
CA ARG A 346 32.88 -25.78 -3.61
C ARG A 346 32.53 -26.98 -4.49
N ARG A 347 33.53 -27.61 -5.10
CA ARG A 347 33.33 -28.79 -5.96
C ARG A 347 32.69 -29.95 -5.19
N GLU A 348 33.22 -30.27 -4.00
CA GLU A 348 32.68 -31.32 -3.14
C GLU A 348 31.22 -31.03 -2.75
N LEU A 349 30.89 -29.78 -2.40
CA LEU A 349 29.53 -29.38 -2.07
C LEU A 349 28.56 -29.55 -3.25
N LEU A 350 28.97 -29.13 -4.45
CA LEU A 350 28.15 -29.26 -5.66
C LEU A 350 27.96 -30.74 -6.07
N GLU A 351 28.97 -31.58 -5.88
CA GLU A 351 28.87 -33.03 -6.10
C GLU A 351 27.88 -33.66 -5.12
N SER A 352 27.98 -33.36 -3.82
CA SER A 352 27.02 -33.84 -2.81
C SER A 352 25.60 -33.32 -3.06
N LEU A 353 25.44 -32.08 -3.53
CA LEU A 353 24.13 -31.52 -3.89
C LEU A 353 23.49 -32.28 -5.05
N LYS A 354 24.28 -32.55 -6.10
CA LYS A 354 23.86 -33.30 -7.29
C LYS A 354 23.56 -34.77 -6.97
N ALA A 355 24.26 -35.35 -6.00
CA ALA A 355 24.05 -36.71 -5.52
C ALA A 355 22.81 -36.85 -4.59
N GLY A 356 22.24 -35.74 -4.12
CA GLY A 356 21.11 -35.75 -3.19
C GLY A 356 21.49 -35.95 -1.73
N GLU A 357 22.77 -35.81 -1.37
CA GLU A 357 23.25 -35.96 0.00
C GLU A 357 22.95 -34.73 0.88
N ILE A 358 22.62 -33.60 0.24
CA ILE A 358 22.25 -32.34 0.89
C ILE A 358 20.73 -32.17 0.73
N ASP A 359 20.01 -32.14 1.84
CA ASP A 359 18.55 -32.00 1.83
C ASP A 359 18.14 -30.54 1.53
N ILE A 360 18.85 -29.59 2.15
CA ILE A 360 18.54 -28.16 2.07
C ILE A 360 19.81 -27.36 1.83
N ILE A 361 19.78 -26.49 0.82
CA ILE A 361 20.87 -25.54 0.54
C ILE A 361 20.43 -24.10 0.80
N ILE A 362 21.24 -23.37 1.55
CA ILE A 362 21.08 -21.93 1.79
C ILE A 362 22.17 -21.22 1.00
N GLY A 363 21.86 -20.13 0.32
CA GLY A 363 22.88 -19.42 -0.43
C GLY A 363 22.47 -18.06 -0.96
N THR A 364 23.44 -17.39 -1.56
CA THR A 364 23.24 -16.10 -2.22
C THR A 364 22.92 -16.30 -3.70
N HIS A 365 23.17 -15.28 -4.53
CA HIS A 365 23.21 -15.40 -6.00
C HIS A 365 24.16 -16.52 -6.50
N ALA A 366 25.00 -17.11 -5.63
CA ALA A 366 25.76 -18.30 -5.97
C ALA A 366 24.86 -19.50 -6.36
N LEU A 367 23.62 -19.59 -5.85
CA LEU A 367 22.69 -20.69 -6.16
C LEU A 367 22.19 -20.71 -7.62
N ILE A 368 22.22 -19.56 -8.29
CA ILE A 368 21.72 -19.40 -9.66
C ILE A 368 22.81 -19.58 -10.71
N GLN A 369 24.03 -19.93 -10.31
CA GLN A 369 25.12 -20.20 -11.26
C GLN A 369 24.90 -21.52 -12.00
N ASP A 370 25.36 -21.60 -13.25
CA ASP A 370 25.07 -22.72 -14.16
C ASP A 370 25.48 -24.09 -13.58
N GLU A 371 26.62 -24.15 -12.91
CA GLU A 371 27.19 -25.36 -12.30
C GLU A 371 26.39 -25.95 -11.11
N VAL A 372 25.42 -25.21 -10.58
CA VAL A 372 24.58 -25.68 -9.46
C VAL A 372 23.48 -26.58 -10.02
N HIS A 373 23.56 -27.87 -9.68
CA HIS A 373 22.58 -28.87 -10.10
C HIS A 373 22.04 -29.63 -8.88
N PHE A 374 20.72 -29.72 -8.79
CA PHE A 374 20.03 -30.51 -7.78
C PHE A 374 19.74 -31.91 -8.34
N GLN A 375 19.64 -32.90 -7.45
CA GLN A 375 19.09 -34.20 -7.83
C GLN A 375 17.58 -34.08 -8.06
N LYS A 376 16.87 -33.43 -7.13
CA LYS A 376 15.40 -33.33 -7.16
C LYS A 376 14.88 -32.15 -6.34
N LEU A 377 14.94 -30.94 -6.89
CA LEU A 377 14.48 -29.71 -6.23
C LEU A 377 12.94 -29.61 -6.22
N GLY A 378 12.33 -29.51 -5.04
CA GLY A 378 10.86 -29.43 -4.87
C GLY A 378 10.36 -28.09 -4.35
N LEU A 379 11.16 -27.35 -3.58
CA LEU A 379 10.78 -26.06 -3.01
C LEU A 379 11.92 -25.04 -3.11
N VAL A 380 11.59 -23.86 -3.61
CA VAL A 380 12.47 -22.69 -3.67
C VAL A 380 11.89 -21.57 -2.82
N ILE A 381 12.69 -21.09 -1.86
CA ILE A 381 12.37 -19.95 -1.03
C ILE A 381 13.29 -18.78 -1.37
N THR A 382 12.74 -17.59 -1.56
CA THR A 382 13.54 -16.35 -1.73
C THR A 382 13.15 -15.34 -0.66
N ASP A 383 14.09 -14.96 0.19
CA ASP A 383 13.88 -13.92 1.20
C ASP A 383 14.25 -12.52 0.68
N GLU A 384 13.58 -11.49 1.20
CA GLU A 384 13.70 -10.10 0.75
C GLU A 384 13.64 -9.96 -0.77
N GLN A 385 12.60 -10.55 -1.38
CA GLN A 385 12.51 -10.73 -2.84
C GLN A 385 12.73 -9.45 -3.67
N HIS A 386 12.42 -8.28 -3.12
CA HIS A 386 12.55 -6.98 -3.79
C HIS A 386 14.02 -6.62 -4.11
N ARG A 387 14.99 -7.33 -3.52
CA ARG A 387 16.43 -7.18 -3.82
C ARG A 387 16.89 -8.02 -5.02
N PHE A 388 16.04 -8.90 -5.54
CA PHE A 388 16.36 -9.79 -6.65
C PHE A 388 15.63 -9.41 -7.93
N GLY A 389 16.34 -9.46 -9.06
CA GLY A 389 15.74 -9.25 -10.38
C GLY A 389 14.75 -10.36 -10.76
N VAL A 390 13.85 -10.07 -11.71
CA VAL A 390 12.91 -11.06 -12.28
C VAL A 390 13.68 -12.27 -12.84
N GLU A 391 14.74 -12.04 -13.60
CA GLU A 391 15.56 -13.11 -14.20
C GLU A 391 16.26 -13.99 -13.16
N GLN A 392 16.77 -13.42 -12.07
CA GLN A 392 17.43 -14.20 -11.01
C GLN A 392 16.45 -15.19 -10.35
N ARG A 393 15.21 -14.76 -10.12
CA ARG A 393 14.14 -15.63 -9.58
C ARG A 393 13.75 -16.72 -10.56
N ARG A 394 13.70 -16.38 -11.86
CA ARG A 394 13.42 -17.34 -12.94
C ARG A 394 14.48 -18.43 -13.02
N ILE A 395 15.77 -18.08 -13.00
CA ILE A 395 16.87 -19.04 -13.10
C ILE A 395 16.83 -20.05 -11.95
N LEU A 396 16.60 -19.60 -10.71
CA LEU A 396 16.52 -20.51 -9.57
C LEU A 396 15.35 -21.49 -9.68
N ARG A 397 14.20 -21.01 -10.19
CA ARG A 397 13.03 -21.85 -10.45
C ARG A 397 13.29 -22.89 -11.54
N GLU A 398 14.04 -22.53 -12.58
CA GLU A 398 14.40 -23.42 -13.69
C GLU A 398 15.45 -24.49 -13.31
N LYS A 399 16.04 -24.43 -12.11
CA LYS A 399 16.92 -25.48 -11.58
C LYS A 399 16.18 -26.77 -11.19
N GLY A 400 14.85 -26.74 -11.10
CA GLY A 400 14.00 -27.90 -10.82
C GLY A 400 12.87 -28.05 -11.84
N GLU A 401 12.26 -29.23 -11.90
CA GLU A 401 11.10 -29.50 -12.75
C GLU A 401 9.81 -28.96 -12.10
N ASN A 402 9.55 -27.66 -12.27
CA ASN A 402 8.40 -26.95 -11.69
C ASN A 402 8.34 -26.98 -10.14
N PRO A 403 9.41 -26.59 -9.44
CA PRO A 403 9.41 -26.52 -7.98
C PRO A 403 8.37 -25.52 -7.49
N ASP A 404 7.86 -25.77 -6.30
CA ASP A 404 7.04 -24.82 -5.56
C ASP A 404 7.87 -23.58 -5.19
N VAL A 405 7.25 -22.40 -5.24
CA VAL A 405 7.93 -21.12 -5.02
C VAL A 405 7.29 -20.35 -3.86
N LEU A 406 8.12 -20.01 -2.87
CA LEU A 406 7.75 -19.20 -1.72
C LEU A 406 8.64 -17.94 -1.64
N PHE A 407 8.03 -16.77 -1.70
CA PHE A 407 8.70 -15.50 -1.47
C PHE A 407 8.48 -15.04 -0.04
N MET A 408 9.48 -14.41 0.57
CA MET A 408 9.34 -13.77 1.88
C MET A 408 9.64 -12.28 1.80
N THR A 409 8.92 -11.49 2.60
CA THR A 409 9.20 -10.06 2.78
C THR A 409 9.04 -9.66 4.23
N ALA A 410 9.92 -8.77 4.70
CA ALA A 410 9.83 -8.16 6.01
C ALA A 410 8.97 -6.90 6.03
N THR A 411 8.70 -6.28 4.88
CA THR A 411 7.79 -5.14 4.79
C THR A 411 6.35 -5.62 4.71
N PRO A 412 5.53 -5.42 5.76
CA PRO A 412 4.11 -5.70 5.67
C PRO A 412 3.49 -4.75 4.64
N ILE A 413 2.94 -5.30 3.58
CA ILE A 413 2.14 -4.55 2.60
C ILE A 413 0.68 -4.87 2.92
N PRO A 414 -0.21 -3.87 2.97
CA PRO A 414 -1.63 -4.12 3.16
C PRO A 414 -2.08 -5.19 2.16
N ARG A 415 -2.71 -6.26 2.66
CA ARG A 415 -2.88 -7.51 1.89
C ARG A 415 -3.60 -7.30 0.56
N THR A 416 -4.56 -6.37 0.51
CA THR A 416 -5.30 -6.02 -0.71
C THR A 416 -4.41 -5.35 -1.76
N LEU A 417 -3.45 -4.52 -1.34
CA LEU A 417 -2.48 -3.89 -2.22
C LEU A 417 -1.44 -4.89 -2.69
N ALA A 418 -0.97 -5.77 -1.81
CA ALA A 418 -0.05 -6.84 -2.18
C ALA A 418 -0.64 -7.71 -3.30
N ILE A 419 -1.92 -8.07 -3.21
CA ILE A 419 -2.62 -8.86 -4.23
C ILE A 419 -2.76 -8.10 -5.56
N THR A 420 -2.99 -6.79 -5.52
CA THR A 420 -3.13 -5.97 -6.73
C THR A 420 -1.78 -5.76 -7.41
N VAL A 421 -0.73 -5.46 -6.63
CA VAL A 421 0.63 -5.17 -7.12
C VAL A 421 1.36 -6.43 -7.54
N PHE A 422 1.22 -7.50 -6.77
CA PHE A 422 1.84 -8.80 -7.02
C PHE A 422 0.83 -9.77 -7.64
N GLY A 423 0.02 -9.27 -8.59
CA GLY A 423 -1.14 -9.89 -9.23
C GLY A 423 -1.16 -11.41 -9.44
N GLU A 424 -0.01 -12.04 -9.64
CA GLU A 424 0.15 -13.48 -9.91
C GLU A 424 0.40 -14.36 -8.66
N MET A 425 0.62 -13.75 -7.49
CA MET A 425 1.01 -14.46 -6.26
C MET A 425 -0.14 -14.58 -5.25
N ASP A 426 -0.26 -15.75 -4.64
CA ASP A 426 -1.07 -15.94 -3.44
C ASP A 426 -0.39 -15.29 -2.24
N VAL A 427 -1.13 -14.56 -1.40
CA VAL A 427 -0.54 -13.82 -0.26
C VAL A 427 -0.98 -14.42 1.07
N SER A 428 0.00 -14.91 1.83
CA SER A 428 -0.13 -15.32 3.23
C SER A 428 0.43 -14.24 4.14
N THR A 429 -0.39 -13.81 5.11
CA THR A 429 0.00 -12.81 6.09
C THR A 429 0.16 -13.44 7.46
N ILE A 430 1.29 -13.19 8.15
CA ILE A 430 1.46 -13.41 9.59
C ILE A 430 1.19 -12.08 10.31
N ASP A 431 0.00 -11.97 10.88
CA ASP A 431 -0.57 -10.80 11.56
C ASP A 431 -0.47 -10.89 13.10
N GLU A 432 0.18 -11.93 13.63
CA GLU A 432 0.41 -12.12 15.07
C GLU A 432 1.90 -12.18 15.39
N MET A 433 2.32 -11.50 16.46
CA MET A 433 3.67 -11.61 17.00
C MET A 433 3.78 -12.80 17.98
N PRO A 434 4.93 -13.48 18.06
CA PRO A 434 5.17 -14.52 19.07
C PRO A 434 5.02 -14.00 20.52
N ALA A 435 4.51 -14.84 21.41
CA ALA A 435 4.35 -14.50 22.83
C ALA A 435 5.69 -14.21 23.51
N GLY A 436 5.71 -13.25 24.44
CA GLY A 436 6.90 -12.88 25.22
C GLY A 436 7.77 -11.77 24.62
N ARG A 437 7.48 -11.31 23.40
CA ARG A 437 8.18 -10.16 22.81
C ARG A 437 7.65 -8.86 23.39
N LYS A 438 8.55 -8.02 23.92
CA LYS A 438 8.21 -6.68 24.39
C LYS A 438 8.10 -5.72 23.23
N GLY A 439 7.08 -4.86 23.24
CA GLY A 439 6.94 -3.79 22.26
C GLY A 439 8.10 -2.80 22.36
N ILE A 440 8.47 -2.18 21.23
CA ILE A 440 9.55 -1.18 21.21
C ILE A 440 8.96 0.15 21.66
N GLU A 441 9.54 0.76 22.68
CA GLU A 441 9.14 2.10 23.10
C GLU A 441 9.73 3.12 22.14
N THR A 442 8.87 3.81 21.39
CA THR A 442 9.29 4.76 20.36
C THR A 442 9.05 6.19 20.83
N TYR A 443 10.09 7.01 20.82
CA TYR A 443 10.05 8.40 21.25
C TYR A 443 10.47 9.33 20.11
N TRP A 444 9.75 10.43 19.94
CA TRP A 444 10.17 11.52 19.07
C TRP A 444 10.85 12.61 19.91
N ALA A 445 12.07 12.96 19.54
CA ALA A 445 12.89 13.98 20.17
C ALA A 445 13.38 15.01 19.14
N LYS A 446 13.58 16.24 19.60
CA LYS A 446 14.16 17.32 18.79
C LYS A 446 15.68 17.35 18.95
N GLN A 447 16.36 18.06 18.04
CA GLN A 447 17.82 18.10 17.99
C GLN A 447 18.47 18.70 19.25
N ASP A 448 17.79 19.64 19.91
CA ASP A 448 18.21 20.22 21.20
C ASP A 448 18.22 19.21 22.35
N MET A 449 17.45 18.12 22.24
CA MET A 449 17.42 17.03 23.22
C MET A 449 18.53 15.99 23.01
N LEU A 450 19.40 16.17 22.00
CA LEU A 450 20.48 15.22 21.71
C LEU A 450 21.36 14.89 22.94
N PRO A 451 21.78 15.83 23.81
CA PRO A 451 22.55 15.49 25.01
C PRO A 451 21.81 14.51 25.96
N ARG A 452 20.48 14.63 26.05
CA ARG A 452 19.65 13.72 26.85
C ARG A 452 19.57 12.34 26.21
N VAL A 453 19.49 12.27 24.89
CA VAL A 453 19.53 11.01 24.13
C VAL A 453 20.87 10.30 24.31
N LEU A 454 21.99 11.02 24.24
CA LEU A 454 23.32 10.44 24.49
C LEU A 454 23.47 9.90 25.91
N SER A 455 22.97 10.61 26.92
CA SER A 455 22.94 10.12 28.31
C SER A 455 22.06 8.87 28.45
N PHE A 456 20.97 8.77 27.69
CA PHE A 456 20.13 7.57 27.67
C PHE A 456 20.84 6.38 27.03
N ILE A 457 21.51 6.58 25.88
CA ILE A 457 22.34 5.54 25.24
C ILE A 457 23.37 5.03 26.26
N GLU A 458 24.09 5.93 26.93
CA GLU A 458 25.10 5.55 27.92
C GLU A 458 24.55 4.65 29.03
N LYS A 459 23.35 4.95 29.56
CA LYS A 459 22.71 4.10 30.59
C LYS A 459 22.43 2.69 30.10
N GLU A 460 22.12 2.53 28.82
CA GLU A 460 21.91 1.21 28.21
C GLU A 460 23.24 0.51 27.95
N LEU A 461 24.26 1.23 27.49
CA LEU A 461 25.62 0.68 27.31
C LEU A 461 26.25 0.24 28.64
N GLN A 462 25.98 0.93 29.75
CA GLN A 462 26.42 0.54 31.10
C GLN A 462 25.84 -0.81 31.55
N LYS A 463 24.68 -1.21 31.01
CA LYS A 463 24.08 -2.53 31.23
C LYS A 463 24.67 -3.62 30.34
N GLY A 464 25.71 -3.31 29.57
CA GLY A 464 26.34 -4.22 28.61
C GLY A 464 25.63 -4.33 27.27
N ARG A 465 24.65 -3.46 27.00
CA ARG A 465 23.83 -3.46 25.77
C ARG A 465 24.49 -2.63 24.68
N GLN A 466 23.91 -2.67 23.48
CA GLN A 466 24.44 -1.99 22.30
C GLN A 466 23.42 -1.05 21.65
N ALA A 467 23.92 -0.09 20.87
CA ALA A 467 23.11 0.93 20.22
C ALA A 467 23.41 1.08 18.72
N TYR A 468 22.36 1.19 17.91
CA TYR A 468 22.42 1.63 16.53
C TYR A 468 22.18 3.14 16.43
N VAL A 469 22.95 3.81 15.58
CA VAL A 469 22.77 5.22 15.22
C VAL A 469 22.71 5.33 13.71
N ILE A 470 21.55 5.70 13.17
CA ILE A 470 21.28 5.72 11.73
C ILE A 470 21.20 7.16 11.23
N CYS A 471 21.96 7.47 10.18
CA CYS A 471 21.92 8.75 9.48
C CYS A 471 21.24 8.58 8.11
N PRO A 472 20.43 9.56 7.65
CA PRO A 472 19.76 9.48 6.36
C PRO A 472 20.74 9.62 5.19
N LEU A 473 20.30 9.09 4.06
CA LEU A 473 20.87 9.42 2.75
C LEU A 473 20.39 10.83 2.37
N ILE A 474 21.28 11.65 1.83
CA ILE A 474 20.99 12.99 1.33
C ILE A 474 21.05 12.91 -0.20
N GLU A 475 19.88 12.92 -0.84
CA GLU A 475 19.71 12.73 -2.29
C GLU A 475 20.45 13.77 -3.16
N GLU A 476 20.86 14.91 -2.58
CA GLU A 476 21.47 16.02 -3.33
C GLU A 476 22.96 15.80 -3.67
N SER A 477 23.68 14.90 -2.98
CA SER A 477 24.97 14.33 -3.45
C SER A 477 25.52 13.23 -2.54
N GLU A 478 26.09 12.17 -3.12
CA GLU A 478 26.81 11.12 -2.39
C GLU A 478 28.03 11.61 -1.57
N LYS A 479 28.53 12.82 -1.85
CA LYS A 479 29.63 13.42 -1.06
C LYS A 479 29.12 13.95 0.28
N LEU A 480 27.94 14.56 0.30
CA LEU A 480 27.30 15.05 1.52
C LEU A 480 26.87 13.89 2.44
N GLU A 481 26.47 12.75 1.87
CA GLU A 481 26.13 11.53 2.62
C GLU A 481 27.30 11.02 3.48
N LEU A 482 28.48 10.89 2.86
CA LEU A 482 29.66 10.40 3.55
C LEU A 482 30.05 11.35 4.68
N GLN A 483 29.97 12.67 4.42
CA GLN A 483 30.35 13.69 5.38
C GLN A 483 29.45 13.66 6.62
N ASN A 484 28.12 13.57 6.47
CA ASN A 484 27.19 13.55 7.61
C ASN A 484 27.46 12.33 8.54
N VAL A 485 27.62 11.14 7.98
CA VAL A 485 27.84 9.92 8.78
C VAL A 485 29.22 9.97 9.45
N LEU A 486 30.24 10.50 8.77
CA LEU A 486 31.58 10.70 9.34
C LEU A 486 31.56 11.73 10.48
N ASP A 487 30.82 12.83 10.34
CA ASP A 487 30.71 13.87 11.36
C ASP A 487 30.01 13.32 12.62
N VAL A 488 28.91 12.58 12.45
CA VAL A 488 28.23 11.91 13.56
C VAL A 488 29.13 10.85 14.21
N HIS A 489 29.87 10.06 13.42
CA HIS A 489 30.82 9.09 13.93
C HIS A 489 31.96 9.74 14.74
N ALA A 490 32.53 10.84 14.24
CA ALA A 490 33.57 11.58 14.93
C ALA A 490 33.05 12.17 16.25
N ALA A 491 31.87 12.79 16.24
CA ALA A 491 31.25 13.37 17.42
C ALA A 491 30.96 12.30 18.49
N LEU A 492 30.40 11.15 18.11
CA LEU A 492 30.11 10.06 19.03
C LEU A 492 31.38 9.37 19.53
N THR A 493 32.39 9.22 18.68
CA THR A 493 33.71 8.69 19.08
C THR A 493 34.37 9.59 20.12
N GLN A 494 34.28 10.92 19.93
CA GLN A 494 34.78 11.89 20.90
C GLN A 494 33.97 11.83 22.20
N TYR A 495 32.64 11.78 22.12
CA TYR A 495 31.78 11.71 23.30
C TYR A 495 32.04 10.45 24.13
N PHE A 496 32.13 9.28 23.50
CA PHE A 496 32.35 7.99 24.17
C PHE A 496 33.82 7.61 24.36
N ALA A 497 34.75 8.50 24.05
CA ALA A 497 36.19 8.25 24.11
C ALA A 497 36.62 7.63 25.45
N GLY A 498 37.39 6.54 25.36
CA GLY A 498 37.89 5.80 26.53
C GLY A 498 36.85 4.95 27.29
N ARG A 499 35.57 5.00 26.90
CA ARG A 499 34.48 4.25 27.58
C ARG A 499 33.83 3.19 26.68
N TYR A 500 33.55 3.53 25.43
CA TYR A 500 32.93 2.62 24.47
C TYR A 500 33.54 2.78 23.08
N ARG A 501 33.50 1.70 22.28
CA ARG A 501 33.99 1.69 20.91
C ARG A 501 32.83 1.93 19.94
N VAL A 502 33.03 2.90 19.05
CA VAL A 502 32.06 3.31 18.02
C VAL A 502 32.52 2.80 16.65
N GLY A 503 31.73 1.90 16.06
CA GLY A 503 31.91 1.43 14.68
C GLY A 503 31.26 2.37 13.66
N LEU A 504 31.75 2.32 12.42
CA LEU A 504 31.24 3.09 11.28
C LEU A 504 30.92 2.14 10.13
N MET A 505 29.71 2.22 9.56
CA MET A 505 29.35 1.49 8.36
C MET A 505 28.64 2.37 7.34
N HIS A 506 29.12 2.41 6.10
CA HIS A 506 28.47 3.16 5.02
C HIS A 506 28.56 2.42 3.68
N GLY A 507 27.82 2.90 2.67
CA GLY A 507 27.70 2.25 1.36
C GLY A 507 29.02 2.02 0.64
N ARG A 508 29.98 2.94 0.78
CA ARG A 508 31.30 2.89 0.13
C ARG A 508 32.31 1.90 0.72
N LEU A 509 32.05 1.32 1.89
CA LEU A 509 32.98 0.31 2.45
C LEU A 509 32.99 -0.93 1.54
N HIS A 510 34.16 -1.52 1.38
CA HIS A 510 34.28 -2.80 0.69
C HIS A 510 33.53 -3.90 1.48
N PRO A 511 33.03 -4.96 0.80
CA PRO A 511 32.29 -6.03 1.47
C PRO A 511 33.02 -6.63 2.68
N GLU A 512 34.33 -6.84 2.58
CA GLU A 512 35.17 -7.39 3.67
C GLU A 512 35.25 -6.43 4.89
N GLU A 513 35.28 -5.11 4.65
CA GLU A 513 35.28 -4.10 5.71
C GLU A 513 33.92 -4.05 6.42
N LYS A 514 32.82 -4.11 5.65
CA LYS A 514 31.45 -4.17 6.20
C LYS A 514 31.28 -5.38 7.10
N GLU A 515 31.76 -6.54 6.64
CA GLU A 515 31.74 -7.78 7.42
C GLU A 515 32.54 -7.65 8.71
N THR A 516 33.73 -7.07 8.64
CA THR A 516 34.59 -6.84 9.81
C THR A 516 33.91 -5.94 10.85
N VAL A 517 33.32 -4.82 10.42
CA VAL A 517 32.60 -3.90 11.31
C VAL A 517 31.36 -4.57 11.91
N MET A 518 30.60 -5.31 11.11
CA MET A 518 29.40 -5.99 11.59
C MET A 518 29.72 -7.14 12.54
N LYS A 519 30.79 -7.89 12.30
CA LYS A 519 31.29 -8.90 13.23
C LYS A 519 31.72 -8.28 14.55
N ALA A 520 32.49 -7.19 14.49
CA ALA A 520 32.92 -6.46 15.67
C ALA A 520 31.72 -5.98 16.52
N PHE A 521 30.66 -5.49 15.87
CA PHE A 521 29.42 -5.12 16.53
C PHE A 521 28.68 -6.36 17.07
N SER A 522 28.47 -7.41 16.29
CA SER A 522 27.78 -8.62 16.75
C SER A 522 28.45 -9.32 17.94
N GLU A 523 29.78 -9.28 18.01
CA GLU A 523 30.59 -9.85 19.11
C GLU A 523 30.72 -8.88 20.30
N ASN A 524 30.01 -7.75 20.29
CA ASN A 524 30.05 -6.70 21.31
C ASN A 524 31.45 -6.09 21.56
N THR A 525 32.35 -6.18 20.58
CA THR A 525 33.65 -5.47 20.62
C THR A 525 33.50 -4.00 20.25
N ALA A 526 32.49 -3.66 19.46
CA ALA A 526 31.96 -2.31 19.26
C ALA A 526 30.55 -2.21 19.86
N GLN A 527 30.32 -1.24 20.73
CA GLN A 527 29.05 -1.12 21.46
C GLN A 527 28.06 -0.17 20.77
N VAL A 528 28.57 0.76 19.95
CA VAL A 528 27.76 1.69 19.17
C VAL A 528 28.10 1.51 17.69
N LEU A 529 27.09 1.39 16.82
CA LEU A 529 27.29 1.36 15.37
C LEU A 529 26.63 2.57 14.72
N VAL A 530 27.44 3.43 14.11
CA VAL A 530 26.98 4.55 13.28
C VAL A 530 26.90 4.09 11.85
N SER A 531 25.75 4.26 11.21
CA SER A 531 25.57 3.82 9.82
C SER A 531 24.55 4.61 9.02
N THR A 532 24.64 4.50 7.70
CA THR A 532 23.53 4.86 6.79
C THR A 532 22.45 3.76 6.79
N THR A 533 21.50 3.86 5.88
CA THR A 533 20.50 2.82 5.56
C THR A 533 21.09 1.45 5.19
N VAL A 534 22.41 1.30 5.09
CA VAL A 534 23.05 0.02 4.76
C VAL A 534 22.82 -1.05 5.85
N VAL A 535 22.54 -0.65 7.11
CA VAL A 535 22.09 -1.59 8.19
C VAL A 535 20.76 -2.27 7.86
N GLU A 536 20.01 -1.76 6.87
CA GLU A 536 18.77 -2.41 6.39
C GLU A 536 18.99 -3.87 6.00
N VAL A 537 20.23 -4.30 5.72
CA VAL A 537 20.55 -5.70 5.45
C VAL A 537 20.76 -6.52 6.73
N GLY A 538 19.65 -6.98 7.29
CA GLY A 538 19.56 -8.36 7.79
C GLY A 538 20.12 -8.72 9.17
N VAL A 539 21.18 -8.08 9.68
CA VAL A 539 21.94 -8.63 10.81
C VAL A 539 21.14 -8.62 12.12
N ASN A 540 20.92 -9.81 12.70
CA ASN A 540 20.33 -9.97 14.02
C ASN A 540 21.37 -9.76 15.13
N VAL A 541 21.24 -8.70 15.94
CA VAL A 541 22.05 -8.50 17.16
C VAL A 541 21.11 -8.43 18.37
N PRO A 542 20.85 -9.54 19.08
CA PRO A 542 19.89 -9.58 20.19
C PRO A 542 20.20 -8.61 21.34
N ASN A 543 21.49 -8.28 21.53
CA ASN A 543 21.97 -7.38 22.57
C ASN A 543 21.83 -5.88 22.21
N ALA A 544 21.45 -5.57 20.96
CA ALA A 544 21.18 -4.19 20.53
C ALA A 544 19.76 -3.79 20.96
N THR A 545 19.68 -2.86 21.92
CA THR A 545 18.41 -2.45 22.55
C THR A 545 18.02 -1.01 22.22
N VAL A 546 18.95 -0.19 21.74
CA VAL A 546 18.68 1.21 21.40
C VAL A 546 18.86 1.45 19.90
N MET A 547 17.86 2.06 19.28
CA MET A 547 17.90 2.54 17.90
C MET A 547 17.72 4.06 17.90
N VAL A 548 18.68 4.81 17.38
CA VAL A 548 18.59 6.26 17.21
C VAL A 548 18.62 6.58 15.71
N ILE A 549 17.63 7.32 15.23
CA ILE A 549 17.54 7.71 13.82
C ILE A 549 17.64 9.24 13.77
N TYR A 550 18.73 9.74 13.18
CA TYR A 550 18.95 11.16 12.93
C TYR A 550 18.10 11.63 11.75
N ASP A 551 17.66 12.90 11.80
CA ASP A 551 16.84 13.55 10.76
C ASP A 551 15.71 12.62 10.27
N ALA A 552 14.99 12.01 11.22
CA ALA A 552 14.04 10.92 10.96
C ALA A 552 12.91 11.32 9.98
N GLU A 553 12.61 12.62 9.86
CA GLU A 553 11.63 13.16 8.91
C GLU A 553 12.00 12.94 7.43
N ARG A 554 13.27 12.66 7.14
CA ARG A 554 13.76 12.36 5.78
C ARG A 554 13.46 10.94 5.33
N PHE A 555 13.10 10.05 6.25
CA PHE A 555 12.77 8.67 5.93
C PHE A 555 11.26 8.50 5.69
N GLY A 556 10.92 7.53 4.84
CA GLY A 556 9.55 7.05 4.74
C GLY A 556 9.14 6.25 5.97
N LEU A 557 7.83 6.17 6.27
CA LEU A 557 7.32 5.40 7.42
C LEU A 557 7.72 3.92 7.36
N ALA A 558 7.66 3.30 6.18
CA ALA A 558 8.09 1.91 5.99
C ALA A 558 9.58 1.69 6.34
N GLN A 559 10.45 2.63 5.96
CA GLN A 559 11.89 2.56 6.29
C GLN A 559 12.13 2.75 7.79
N LEU A 560 11.45 3.73 8.41
CA LEU A 560 11.52 3.93 9.86
C LEU A 560 11.07 2.67 10.62
N HIS A 561 10.01 2.01 10.16
CA HIS A 561 9.53 0.76 10.75
C HIS A 561 10.53 -0.38 10.61
N GLN A 562 11.14 -0.57 9.43
CA GLN A 562 12.20 -1.56 9.23
C GLN A 562 13.41 -1.31 10.14
N LEU A 563 13.86 -0.06 10.25
CA LEU A 563 14.97 0.35 11.11
C LEU A 563 14.62 0.09 12.58
N ARG A 564 13.42 0.50 13.02
CA ARG A 564 12.91 0.19 14.37
C ARG A 564 12.96 -1.32 14.64
N GLY A 565 12.54 -2.15 13.70
CA GLY A 565 12.56 -3.61 13.81
C GLY A 565 13.95 -4.26 13.88
N ARG A 566 15.04 -3.49 13.75
CA ARG A 566 16.42 -3.98 13.95
C ARG A 566 16.77 -4.14 15.43
N VAL A 567 16.04 -3.50 16.35
CA VAL A 567 16.14 -3.71 17.81
C VAL A 567 14.94 -4.53 18.32
N GLY A 568 14.94 -4.90 19.60
CA GLY A 568 13.84 -5.69 20.18
C GLY A 568 13.83 -7.15 19.74
N ARG A 569 15.02 -7.73 19.53
CA ARG A 569 15.23 -9.14 19.19
C ARG A 569 15.64 -10.01 20.39
N GLY A 570 16.08 -9.40 21.48
CA GLY A 570 16.33 -10.06 22.77
C GLY A 570 15.13 -10.01 23.73
N SER A 571 15.34 -10.46 24.97
CA SER A 571 14.35 -10.42 26.06
C SER A 571 14.22 -9.06 26.75
N ASP A 572 15.18 -8.17 26.48
CA ASP A 572 15.26 -6.85 27.08
C ASP A 572 14.34 -5.83 26.41
N GLN A 573 13.88 -4.84 27.21
CA GLN A 573 13.14 -3.71 26.69
C GLN A 573 14.01 -2.94 25.70
N SER A 574 13.47 -2.66 24.52
CA SER A 574 14.15 -1.91 23.46
C SER A 574 13.48 -0.57 23.19
N PHE A 575 14.28 0.37 22.69
CA PHE A 575 13.91 1.76 22.54
C PHE A 575 14.27 2.25 21.14
N CYS A 576 13.37 3.01 20.53
CA CYS A 576 13.60 3.68 19.26
C CYS A 576 13.43 5.19 19.45
N ILE A 577 14.44 5.97 19.12
CA ILE A 577 14.46 7.43 19.28
C ILE A 577 14.58 8.05 17.90
N LEU A 578 13.54 8.79 17.51
CA LEU A 578 13.48 9.55 16.27
C LEU A 578 13.93 10.98 16.57
N LEU A 579 15.14 11.34 16.14
CA LEU A 579 15.64 12.71 16.21
C LEU A 579 15.19 13.45 14.95
N ALA A 580 14.23 14.38 15.09
CA ALA A 580 13.61 15.05 13.95
C ALA A 580 13.04 16.41 14.34
N ASP A 581 13.12 17.40 13.43
CA ASP A 581 12.43 18.69 13.55
C ASP A 581 11.62 19.03 12.28
N PRO A 582 10.56 18.25 11.98
CA PRO A 582 9.77 18.40 10.76
C PRO A 582 9.06 19.75 10.71
N LYS A 583 9.30 20.49 9.62
CA LYS A 583 8.64 21.78 9.35
C LYS A 583 7.25 21.62 8.73
N SER A 584 6.96 20.50 8.07
CA SER A 584 5.68 20.23 7.43
C SER A 584 4.72 19.47 8.36
N GLU A 585 3.41 19.69 8.19
CA GLU A 585 2.37 18.93 8.92
C GLU A 585 2.44 17.43 8.58
N THR A 586 2.73 17.07 7.32
CA THR A 586 2.94 15.68 6.90
C THR A 586 4.12 15.03 7.62
N GLY A 587 5.21 15.76 7.85
CA GLY A 587 6.37 15.26 8.59
C GLY A 587 6.06 15.02 10.06
N LYS A 588 5.28 15.91 10.69
CA LYS A 588 4.82 15.75 12.09
C LYS A 588 3.90 14.53 12.23
N GLU A 589 2.97 14.35 11.31
CA GLU A 589 2.05 13.22 11.34
C GLU A 589 2.79 11.88 11.20
N ARG A 590 3.82 11.80 10.33
CA ARG A 590 4.69 10.60 10.25
C ARG A 590 5.36 10.27 11.58
N MET A 591 5.95 11.26 12.26
CA MET A 591 6.62 11.03 13.55
C MET A 591 5.62 10.53 14.59
N LYS A 592 4.42 11.14 14.62
CA LYS A 592 3.34 10.75 15.52
C LYS A 592 2.90 9.30 15.29
N ILE A 593 2.64 8.91 14.05
CA ILE A 593 2.26 7.53 13.69
C ILE A 593 3.30 6.52 14.20
N MET A 594 4.60 6.79 13.99
CA MET A 594 5.67 5.91 14.46
C MET A 594 5.71 5.77 15.99
N THR A 595 5.30 6.79 16.74
CA THR A 595 5.24 6.74 18.21
C THR A 595 3.99 6.05 18.76
N GLU A 596 2.89 6.02 17.99
CA GLU A 596 1.59 5.52 18.46
C GLU A 596 1.41 4.00 18.25
N THR A 597 2.04 3.43 17.22
CA THR A 597 1.87 2.01 16.90
C THR A 597 3.18 1.28 16.64
N ASN A 598 3.26 0.04 17.13
CA ASN A 598 4.33 -0.90 16.81
C ASN A 598 3.99 -1.84 15.64
N ASP A 599 2.74 -1.84 15.19
CA ASP A 599 2.25 -2.74 14.15
C ASP A 599 2.62 -2.22 12.76
N GLY A 600 3.49 -2.96 12.06
CA GLY A 600 3.91 -2.59 10.72
C GLY A 600 2.79 -2.53 9.68
N PHE A 601 1.71 -3.30 9.82
CA PHE A 601 0.57 -3.21 8.89
C PHE A 601 -0.14 -1.86 9.03
N VAL A 602 -0.35 -1.41 10.26
CA VAL A 602 -0.95 -0.10 10.55
C VAL A 602 -0.04 1.03 10.05
N VAL A 603 1.29 0.90 10.25
CA VAL A 603 2.25 1.88 9.73
C VAL A 603 2.18 1.96 8.20
N SER A 604 2.14 0.82 7.50
CA SER A 604 2.04 0.80 6.04
C SER A 604 0.71 1.33 5.50
N GLU A 605 -0.41 1.09 6.19
CA GLU A 605 -1.72 1.68 5.86
C GLU A 605 -1.65 3.21 5.96
N LYS A 606 -1.09 3.73 7.06
CA LYS A 606 -0.93 5.17 7.27
C LYS A 606 0.07 5.82 6.33
N ASP A 607 1.14 5.12 5.95
CA ASP A 607 2.09 5.61 4.93
C ASP A 607 1.41 5.79 3.58
N LEU A 608 0.52 4.87 3.20
CA LEU A 608 -0.26 4.96 1.98
C LEU A 608 -1.25 6.12 2.02
N GLU A 609 -1.98 6.29 3.13
CA GLU A 609 -2.88 7.43 3.33
C GLU A 609 -2.14 8.77 3.17
N LEU A 610 -0.94 8.89 3.75
CA LEU A 610 -0.14 10.11 3.73
C LEU A 610 0.51 10.42 2.37
N ARG A 611 0.92 9.39 1.61
CA ARG A 611 1.51 9.55 0.28
C ARG A 611 0.46 9.78 -0.81
N GLY A 612 -0.75 9.30 -0.60
CA GLY A 612 -1.81 9.27 -1.61
C GLY A 612 -1.52 8.26 -2.73
N PRO A 613 -2.49 8.04 -3.63
CA PRO A 613 -2.44 6.98 -4.64
C PRO A 613 -1.36 7.18 -5.72
N GLY A 614 -0.81 8.38 -5.90
CA GLY A 614 0.08 8.70 -7.04
C GLY A 614 1.52 8.18 -6.92
N ASP A 615 2.08 8.12 -5.71
CA ASP A 615 3.51 7.81 -5.50
C ASP A 615 3.80 6.33 -5.28
N PHE A 616 2.86 5.56 -4.71
CA PHE A 616 3.06 4.12 -4.52
C PHE A 616 2.97 3.35 -5.85
N PHE A 617 2.09 3.79 -6.75
CA PHE A 617 1.88 3.16 -8.05
C PHE A 617 2.75 3.76 -9.17
N GLY A 618 3.45 4.87 -8.90
CA GLY A 618 4.16 5.65 -9.90
C GLY A 618 3.20 6.24 -10.94
N LYS A 619 3.57 7.40 -11.51
CA LYS A 619 2.87 7.88 -12.71
C LYS A 619 3.12 6.88 -13.84
N LYS A 620 2.11 6.06 -14.16
CA LYS A 620 2.06 5.10 -15.27
C LYS A 620 2.89 3.82 -15.08
N GLN A 621 2.69 3.07 -14.00
CA GLN A 621 2.95 1.62 -14.09
C GLN A 621 1.79 0.97 -14.85
N SER A 622 2.12 0.34 -15.97
CA SER A 622 1.24 -0.49 -16.79
C SER A 622 0.67 -1.63 -15.93
N GLY A 623 -0.59 -1.52 -15.50
CA GLY A 623 -1.30 -2.62 -14.85
C GLY A 623 -2.29 -2.24 -13.75
N VAL A 624 -2.22 -1.04 -13.18
CA VAL A 624 -3.21 -0.60 -12.16
C VAL A 624 -4.50 -0.19 -12.87
N PRO A 625 -5.66 -0.79 -12.54
CA PRO A 625 -6.93 -0.42 -13.14
C PRO A 625 -7.33 1.01 -12.75
N GLU A 626 -7.85 1.76 -13.72
CA GLU A 626 -8.47 3.06 -13.46
C GLU A 626 -9.93 2.83 -13.04
N PHE A 627 -10.21 3.04 -11.76
CA PHE A 627 -11.55 2.96 -11.18
C PHE A 627 -12.35 4.24 -11.46
N LYS A 628 -13.65 4.16 -11.73
CA LYS A 628 -14.46 5.35 -12.05
C LYS A 628 -14.81 6.12 -10.78
N VAL A 629 -15.05 5.41 -9.68
CA VAL A 629 -15.45 5.98 -8.38
C VAL A 629 -14.53 5.56 -7.24
N ALA A 630 -14.05 4.33 -7.30
CA ALA A 630 -13.31 3.72 -6.21
C ALA A 630 -11.90 4.28 -6.12
N ASP A 631 -11.43 4.48 -4.88
CA ASP A 631 -10.04 4.81 -4.61
C ASP A 631 -9.47 3.70 -3.72
N MET A 632 -8.45 3.00 -4.22
CA MET A 632 -7.88 1.83 -3.53
C MET A 632 -7.33 2.14 -2.14
N VAL A 633 -6.93 3.40 -1.91
CA VAL A 633 -6.37 3.87 -0.64
C VAL A 633 -7.50 4.29 0.29
N HIS A 634 -8.34 5.23 -0.15
CA HIS A 634 -9.41 5.79 0.69
C HIS A 634 -10.52 4.78 0.98
N ASP A 635 -10.77 3.84 0.07
CA ASP A 635 -11.82 2.83 0.17
C ASP A 635 -11.27 1.42 0.50
N TYR A 636 -10.06 1.33 1.06
CA TYR A 636 -9.36 0.07 1.39
C TYR A 636 -10.24 -0.97 2.09
N ARG A 637 -11.07 -0.54 3.05
CA ARG A 637 -11.96 -1.45 3.80
C ARG A 637 -13.00 -2.10 2.89
N THR A 638 -13.55 -1.35 1.95
CA THR A 638 -14.51 -1.86 0.96
C THR A 638 -13.82 -2.83 0.00
N LEU A 639 -12.59 -2.53 -0.41
CA LEU A 639 -11.75 -3.40 -1.24
C LEU A 639 -11.49 -4.75 -0.55
N GLU A 640 -11.21 -4.75 0.75
CA GLU A 640 -10.99 -5.97 1.53
C GLU A 640 -12.23 -6.85 1.62
N VAL A 641 -13.39 -6.25 1.89
CA VAL A 641 -14.67 -6.97 1.93
C VAL A 641 -14.97 -7.59 0.55
N ALA A 642 -14.88 -6.79 -0.51
CA ALA A 642 -15.09 -7.23 -1.88
C ALA A 642 -14.16 -8.39 -2.28
N ARG A 643 -12.89 -8.35 -1.85
CA ARG A 643 -11.93 -9.44 -2.07
C ARG A 643 -12.38 -10.73 -1.38
N ASN A 644 -12.76 -10.65 -0.11
CA ASN A 644 -13.15 -11.84 0.66
C ASN A 644 -14.42 -12.47 0.07
N ASP A 645 -15.35 -11.64 -0.41
CA ASP A 645 -16.56 -12.10 -1.09
C ASP A 645 -16.22 -12.75 -2.44
N ALA A 646 -15.38 -12.12 -3.26
CA ALA A 646 -14.90 -12.71 -4.51
C ALA A 646 -14.25 -14.09 -4.29
N ALA A 647 -13.47 -14.24 -3.21
CA ALA A 647 -12.80 -15.50 -2.89
C ALA A 647 -13.78 -16.60 -2.50
N LYS A 648 -14.80 -16.25 -1.69
CA LYS A 648 -15.89 -17.19 -1.35
C LYS A 648 -16.69 -17.58 -2.59
N LEU A 649 -16.97 -16.63 -3.48
CA LEU A 649 -17.71 -16.88 -4.71
C LEU A 649 -16.93 -17.84 -5.62
N ILE A 650 -15.68 -17.54 -5.96
CA ILE A 650 -14.90 -18.36 -6.90
C ILE A 650 -14.63 -19.78 -6.37
N ALA A 651 -14.52 -19.94 -5.04
CA ALA A 651 -14.35 -21.23 -4.40
C ALA A 651 -15.66 -22.04 -4.28
N SER A 652 -16.82 -21.42 -4.45
CA SER A 652 -18.12 -22.08 -4.35
C SER A 652 -18.57 -22.65 -5.69
N ASP A 653 -19.00 -23.92 -5.72
CA ASP A 653 -19.61 -24.52 -6.91
C ASP A 653 -20.91 -23.82 -7.33
N GLU A 654 -21.61 -23.18 -6.38
CA GLU A 654 -22.84 -22.44 -6.64
C GLU A 654 -22.58 -21.24 -7.55
N PHE A 655 -21.44 -20.56 -7.39
CA PHE A 655 -21.05 -19.43 -8.23
C PHE A 655 -20.90 -19.83 -9.70
N TRP A 656 -20.48 -21.06 -9.98
CA TRP A 656 -20.26 -21.55 -11.34
C TRP A 656 -21.54 -22.06 -12.01
N ASN A 657 -22.51 -22.54 -11.22
CA ASN A 657 -23.69 -23.24 -11.74
C ASN A 657 -25.01 -22.47 -11.57
N ALA A 658 -25.19 -21.69 -10.50
CA ALA A 658 -26.48 -21.07 -10.20
C ALA A 658 -26.80 -19.91 -11.17
N PRO A 659 -28.09 -19.69 -11.53
CA PRO A 659 -28.50 -18.65 -12.48
C PRO A 659 -28.29 -17.23 -11.96
N GLU A 660 -28.28 -17.03 -10.64
CA GLU A 660 -28.16 -15.71 -10.00
C GLU A 660 -26.81 -15.04 -10.27
N TYR A 661 -25.76 -15.82 -10.53
CA TYR A 661 -24.42 -15.32 -10.84
C TYR A 661 -24.13 -15.20 -12.34
N LYS A 662 -25.12 -15.45 -13.21
CA LYS A 662 -24.94 -15.48 -14.66
C LYS A 662 -24.33 -14.17 -15.20
N ILE A 663 -24.84 -13.02 -14.77
CA ILE A 663 -24.36 -11.69 -15.21
C ILE A 663 -22.88 -11.49 -14.82
N ILE A 664 -22.49 -11.93 -13.63
CA ILE A 664 -21.11 -11.84 -13.17
C ILE A 664 -20.20 -12.77 -14.01
N ARG A 665 -20.66 -13.99 -14.31
CA ARG A 665 -19.90 -14.93 -15.14
C ARG A 665 -19.74 -14.44 -16.58
N GLU A 666 -20.78 -13.85 -17.17
CA GLU A 666 -20.72 -13.23 -18.50
C GLU A 666 -19.68 -12.11 -18.52
N TYR A 667 -19.65 -11.24 -17.51
CA TYR A 667 -18.61 -10.24 -17.36
C TYR A 667 -17.19 -10.85 -17.29
N LEU A 668 -17.00 -11.94 -16.54
CA LEU A 668 -15.70 -12.60 -16.46
C LEU A 668 -15.25 -13.17 -17.81
N GLN A 669 -16.18 -13.69 -18.61
CA GLN A 669 -15.91 -14.15 -19.97
C GLN A 669 -15.53 -12.99 -20.90
N GLU A 670 -16.32 -11.92 -20.91
CA GLU A 670 -16.08 -10.74 -21.76
C GLU A 670 -14.79 -9.99 -21.38
N SER A 671 -14.43 -9.96 -20.09
CA SER A 671 -13.24 -9.27 -19.60
C SER A 671 -11.92 -9.97 -19.94
N GLY A 672 -11.97 -11.11 -20.64
CA GLY A 672 -10.82 -11.97 -20.97
C GLY A 672 -10.33 -12.81 -19.81
N ALA A 673 -10.95 -12.73 -18.63
CA ALA A 673 -10.52 -13.50 -17.46
C ALA A 673 -10.74 -15.01 -17.60
N MET A 674 -11.61 -15.41 -18.53
CA MET A 674 -11.89 -16.82 -18.87
C MET A 674 -11.40 -17.25 -20.25
N GLY A 675 -10.72 -16.37 -20.99
CA GLY A 675 -10.16 -16.65 -22.31
C GLY A 675 -8.72 -17.10 -22.21
N SER A 676 -8.32 -18.10 -23.01
CA SER A 676 -6.94 -18.61 -23.12
C SER A 676 -5.99 -17.66 -23.87
N GLU A 677 -6.36 -16.40 -24.09
CA GLU A 677 -5.50 -15.42 -24.74
C GLU A 677 -4.57 -14.79 -23.69
N LYS A 678 -3.28 -15.09 -23.85
CA LYS A 678 -2.21 -14.49 -23.05
C LYS A 678 -2.35 -12.96 -23.08
N LEU A 679 -2.50 -12.37 -21.91
CA LEU A 679 -2.23 -10.97 -21.68
C LEU A 679 -0.70 -10.80 -21.78
N ASP A 680 -0.20 -10.58 -23.00
CA ASP A 680 1.18 -10.13 -23.24
C ASP A 680 1.36 -8.65 -22.86
#